data_AF-A0A258L0B6-F1
#
_entry.id   AF-A0A258L0B6-F1
#
_cell.length_a   1.000
_cell.length_b   1.000
_cell.length_c   1.000
_cell.angle_alpha   90.00
_cell.angle_beta   90.00
_cell.angle_gamma   90.00
#
_symmetry.space_group_name_H-M   'P 1'
#
loop_
_entity.id
_entity.type
_entity.pdbx_description
1 polymer ?
#
loop_
_entity_poly.entity_id
_entity_poly.type
_entity_poly.pdbx_seq_one_letter_code
_entity_poly.pdbx_strand_id
1 'polypeptide(L)'
;MPTSARRGAIAAVALFVAVIAFLIIFDWNWLRGPIGRIASAQLDRKVEIVGDLRVHPWSFSPKVEALDLRIGQPDWALKADPTLPPMARVQRLAVQFKLLPLFKGDVILPLLAIDRPQVRLIRDASGQANWTFGAKKANAKPLKLPAIQHFIINEGQLRVDDRQRDVLFEGAVSSNEQASGDGHGKFVLEGKGRLNRSPFTAMVTGGPLLNITPNRPYPFDARVVAASTRVTAKGSVTKPFDLGRFVADITVSGTDLNRLYALTGLTLPNTPPYQISGKLTRKGGRFDFNGLSGKIGDSDISGDLFVLTQRERPYLEAKLQSRRLDFDDLGSLVGAAPATGRGETASAGQKVEASQREATQRLLPDATLQTERVRAMDAKVQYRALAVNAPGFPLKKVRLDLTLDKGVLEMDPIAFTFSHGDLSGKVRLDARPDVPRTDLDLRLTNARLQDFIPVQSGGKPIIEGPVMARAKLSGVGNSIHRAASSANGTFTMVSPRGTIRQAFAELMGVNLSKGVLMLLAKDTDETAVRCAVADFTVKNGVATTNHLVADTGVVLVRGKGQINLKTERLDFRIDGDSKKPRLLRLFVPITISGPFLTPKVGFKATAAVSQGGVATALGVLVNPLAALLPFITTGEAKNADCQGLVADARGEGVPVKVGQTTAAPVKK
;
A
#
# COMPACT_ATOMS: atom_id res chain seq x y z
N MET A 1 77.90 16.99 -28.54
CA MET A 1 76.95 17.50 -27.51
C MET A 1 77.64 18.62 -26.75
N PRO A 2 77.00 19.80 -26.59
CA PRO A 2 77.58 20.89 -25.80
C PRO A 2 77.78 20.43 -24.35
N THR A 3 78.85 20.89 -23.70
CA THR A 3 79.25 20.50 -22.34
C THR A 3 78.17 20.73 -21.28
N SER A 4 77.22 21.64 -21.52
CA SER A 4 76.01 21.86 -20.72
C SER A 4 75.02 20.68 -20.78
N ALA A 5 74.82 20.07 -21.95
CA ALA A 5 73.94 18.91 -22.11
C ALA A 5 74.52 17.65 -21.43
N ARG A 6 75.85 17.50 -21.44
CA ARG A 6 76.54 16.40 -20.75
C ARG A 6 76.49 16.54 -19.23
N ARG A 7 76.66 17.77 -18.70
CA ARG A 7 76.50 18.07 -17.27
C ARG A 7 75.06 17.89 -16.81
N GLY A 8 74.08 18.30 -17.62
CA GLY A 8 72.65 18.06 -17.37
C GLY A 8 72.29 16.57 -17.35
N ALA A 9 72.83 15.79 -18.27
CA ALA A 9 72.63 14.34 -18.30
C ALA A 9 73.27 13.63 -17.08
N ILE A 10 74.49 14.01 -16.68
CA ILE A 10 75.15 13.45 -15.49
C ILE A 10 74.38 13.83 -14.22
N ALA A 11 73.92 15.07 -14.09
CA ALA A 11 73.11 15.50 -12.95
C ALA A 11 71.77 14.76 -12.89
N ALA A 12 71.12 14.53 -14.04
CA ALA A 12 69.88 13.76 -14.11
C ALA A 12 70.08 12.28 -13.75
N VAL A 13 71.17 11.66 -14.20
CA VAL A 13 71.52 10.27 -13.83
C VAL A 13 71.88 10.18 -12.35
N ALA A 14 72.67 11.11 -11.82
CA ALA A 14 73.01 11.15 -10.39
C ALA A 14 71.77 11.35 -9.51
N LEU A 15 70.85 12.23 -9.92
CA LEU A 15 69.56 12.41 -9.24
C LEU A 15 68.71 11.15 -9.33
N PHE A 16 68.64 10.50 -10.48
CA PHE A 16 67.90 9.25 -10.66
C PHE A 16 68.45 8.12 -9.77
N VAL A 17 69.78 7.95 -9.72
CA VAL A 17 70.44 6.98 -8.84
C VAL A 17 70.21 7.33 -7.37
N ALA A 18 70.28 8.62 -6.99
CA ALA A 18 70.01 9.05 -5.63
C ALA A 18 68.55 8.79 -5.22
N VAL A 19 67.58 9.04 -6.10
CA VAL A 19 66.16 8.72 -5.89
C VAL A 19 65.96 7.21 -5.76
N ILE A 20 66.62 6.41 -6.60
CA ILE A 20 66.56 4.95 -6.50
C ILE A 20 67.13 4.46 -5.17
N ALA A 21 68.32 4.92 -4.80
CA ALA A 21 68.97 4.56 -3.53
C ALA A 21 68.10 4.98 -2.34
N PHE A 22 67.50 6.18 -2.38
CA PHE A 22 66.55 6.64 -1.38
C PHE A 22 65.34 5.70 -1.30
N LEU A 23 64.70 5.33 -2.40
CA LEU A 23 63.53 4.44 -2.41
C LEU A 23 63.84 3.01 -1.91
N ILE A 24 65.10 2.55 -2.02
CA ILE A 24 65.54 1.26 -1.47
C ILE A 24 65.73 1.34 0.05
N ILE A 25 66.31 2.43 0.55
CA ILE A 25 66.71 2.59 1.96
C ILE A 25 65.56 3.16 2.82
N PHE A 26 64.61 3.86 2.21
CA PHE A 26 63.53 4.55 2.90
C PHE A 26 62.55 3.57 3.58
N ASP A 27 62.38 3.70 4.90
CA ASP A 27 61.38 2.95 5.65
C ASP A 27 59.99 3.54 5.41
N TRP A 28 59.22 2.83 4.58
CA TRP A 28 57.85 3.18 4.23
C TRP A 28 56.92 3.31 5.45
N ASN A 29 57.25 2.71 6.60
CA ASN A 29 56.47 2.87 7.83
C ASN A 29 56.41 4.31 8.35
N TRP A 30 57.36 5.18 7.97
CA TRP A 30 57.31 6.61 8.29
C TRP A 30 56.11 7.31 7.64
N LEU A 31 55.57 6.78 6.54
CA LEU A 31 54.40 7.33 5.87
C LEU A 31 53.07 6.96 6.54
N ARG A 32 53.04 6.03 7.51
CA ARG A 32 51.81 5.64 8.22
C ARG A 32 51.12 6.85 8.86
N GLY A 33 51.88 7.70 9.55
CA GLY A 33 51.37 8.90 10.21
C GLY A 33 50.85 9.97 9.24
N PRO A 34 51.63 10.41 8.24
CA PRO A 34 51.18 11.32 7.20
C PRO A 34 49.96 10.82 6.41
N ILE A 35 49.96 9.57 5.93
CA ILE A 35 48.83 8.97 5.20
C ILE A 35 47.59 8.93 6.10
N GLY A 36 47.74 8.49 7.34
CA GLY A 36 46.66 8.48 8.33
C GLY A 36 46.07 9.87 8.56
N ARG A 37 46.89 10.92 8.72
CA ARG A 37 46.42 12.31 8.87
C ARG A 37 45.67 12.82 7.65
N ILE A 38 46.19 12.58 6.44
CA ILE A 38 45.53 13.01 5.20
C ILE A 38 44.18 12.30 5.04
N ALA A 39 44.16 10.97 5.23
CA ALA A 39 42.93 10.19 5.18
C ALA A 39 41.94 10.63 6.27
N SER A 40 42.44 10.95 7.47
CA SER A 40 41.59 11.41 8.57
C SER A 40 40.93 12.74 8.26
N ALA A 41 41.67 13.69 7.69
CA ALA A 41 41.15 14.99 7.28
C ALA A 41 40.13 14.87 6.14
N GLN A 42 40.34 13.95 5.19
CA GLN A 42 39.41 13.74 4.08
C GLN A 42 38.13 13.02 4.49
N LEU A 43 38.24 12.04 5.39
CA LEU A 43 37.09 11.24 5.84
C LEU A 43 36.37 11.87 7.03
N ASP A 44 36.94 12.90 7.65
CA ASP A 44 36.44 13.54 8.88
C ASP A 44 36.26 12.52 10.01
N ARG A 45 37.29 11.70 10.23
CA ARG A 45 37.37 10.66 11.28
C ARG A 45 38.79 10.15 11.43
N LYS A 46 39.13 9.58 12.58
CA LYS A 46 40.46 9.01 12.83
C LYS A 46 40.75 7.84 11.88
N VAL A 47 41.84 7.90 11.11
CA VAL A 47 42.33 6.82 10.25
C VAL A 47 43.76 6.48 10.65
N GLU A 48 44.01 5.22 10.98
CA GLU A 48 45.31 4.76 11.47
C GLU A 48 45.72 3.44 10.80
N ILE A 49 46.99 3.33 10.42
CA ILE A 49 47.61 2.09 9.96
C ILE A 49 48.44 1.57 11.14
N VAL A 50 47.94 0.59 11.87
CA VAL A 50 48.57 0.10 13.11
C VAL A 50 49.71 -0.87 12.81
N GLY A 51 49.54 -1.71 11.80
CA GLY A 51 50.57 -2.65 11.33
C GLY A 51 51.57 -2.00 10.36
N ASP A 52 52.34 -2.84 9.68
CA ASP A 52 53.34 -2.40 8.70
C ASP A 52 52.69 -1.82 7.44
N LEU A 53 53.36 -0.83 6.85
CA LEU A 53 53.13 -0.37 5.49
C LEU A 53 54.25 -0.89 4.58
N ARG A 54 53.93 -1.80 3.68
CA ARG A 54 54.88 -2.41 2.73
C ARG A 54 54.66 -1.85 1.34
N VAL A 55 55.69 -1.27 0.75
CA VAL A 55 55.62 -0.72 -0.61
C VAL A 55 56.63 -1.44 -1.48
N HIS A 56 56.16 -1.92 -2.63
CA HIS A 56 56.97 -2.56 -3.67
C HIS A 56 56.93 -1.65 -4.90
N PRO A 57 57.82 -0.64 -4.99
CA PRO A 57 57.76 0.39 -6.01
C PRO A 57 58.36 -0.04 -7.36
N TRP A 58 59.14 -1.14 -7.38
CA TRP A 58 59.94 -1.60 -8.52
C TRP A 58 59.12 -2.34 -9.60
N SER A 59 58.04 -1.72 -10.05
CA SER A 59 57.10 -2.26 -11.04
C SER A 59 56.40 -1.11 -11.77
N PHE A 60 56.02 -1.30 -13.03
CA PHE A 60 55.11 -0.37 -13.74
C PHE A 60 53.71 -0.33 -13.12
N SER A 61 53.39 -1.29 -12.25
CA SER A 61 52.25 -1.31 -11.36
C SER A 61 52.72 -1.49 -9.90
N PRO A 62 53.21 -0.44 -9.22
CA PRO A 62 53.69 -0.54 -7.84
C PRO A 62 52.58 -1.04 -6.91
N LYS A 63 52.98 -1.83 -5.92
CA LYS A 63 52.08 -2.45 -4.95
C LYS A 63 52.29 -1.85 -3.56
N VAL A 64 51.20 -1.44 -2.92
CA VAL A 64 51.16 -0.94 -1.54
C VAL A 64 50.31 -1.90 -0.70
N GLU A 65 50.84 -2.35 0.42
CA GLU A 65 50.11 -3.17 1.40
C GLU A 65 50.10 -2.48 2.76
N ALA A 66 48.92 -2.23 3.31
CA ALA A 66 48.73 -1.72 4.66
C ALA A 66 48.15 -2.82 5.55
N LEU A 67 48.80 -3.08 6.70
CA LEU A 67 48.37 -4.04 7.69
C LEU A 67 47.64 -3.36 8.87
N ASP A 68 46.57 -3.98 9.37
CA ASP A 68 45.70 -3.48 10.45
C ASP A 68 45.30 -2.00 10.28
N LEU A 69 44.65 -1.70 9.14
CA LEU A 69 44.06 -0.39 8.88
C LEU A 69 42.76 -0.24 9.68
N ARG A 70 42.64 0.87 10.43
CA ARG A 70 41.48 1.20 11.24
C ARG A 70 40.90 2.55 10.83
N ILE A 71 39.60 2.58 10.61
CA ILE A 71 38.81 3.79 10.35
C ILE A 71 37.86 3.95 11.53
N GLY A 72 38.02 5.03 12.29
CA GLY A 72 37.24 5.36 13.47
C GLY A 72 35.79 5.74 13.15
N GLN A 73 35.00 5.81 14.21
CA GLN A 73 33.64 6.33 14.16
C GLN A 73 33.64 7.87 14.18
N PRO A 74 32.59 8.53 13.67
CA PRO A 74 32.40 9.96 13.84
C PRO A 74 32.08 10.32 15.29
N ASP A 75 32.35 11.57 15.69
CA ASP A 75 32.20 12.04 17.06
C ASP A 75 30.79 11.86 17.63
N TRP A 76 29.74 12.07 16.83
CA TRP A 76 28.35 11.91 17.29
C TRP A 76 28.06 10.46 17.71
N ALA A 77 28.66 9.47 17.04
CA ALA A 77 28.48 8.07 17.36
C ALA A 77 29.24 7.71 18.64
N LEU A 78 30.48 8.20 18.80
CA LEU A 78 31.30 7.97 19.99
C LEU A 78 30.74 8.67 21.24
N LYS A 79 30.10 9.83 21.08
CA LYS A 79 29.38 10.50 22.17
C LYS A 79 28.18 9.68 22.66
N ALA A 80 27.49 9.01 21.74
CA ALA A 80 26.36 8.15 22.07
C ALA A 80 26.81 6.84 22.73
N ASP A 81 27.91 6.26 22.27
CA ASP A 81 28.52 5.07 22.84
C ASP A 81 30.06 5.10 22.66
N PRO A 82 30.80 5.44 23.73
CA PRO A 82 32.27 5.50 23.69
C PRO A 82 32.96 4.16 23.46
N THR A 83 32.24 3.04 23.63
CA THR A 83 32.79 1.68 23.50
C THR A 83 32.67 1.13 22.09
N LEU A 84 32.10 1.90 21.16
CA LEU A 84 31.93 1.46 19.78
C LEU A 84 33.27 1.08 19.13
N PRO A 85 33.36 -0.13 18.54
CA PRO A 85 34.51 -0.47 17.71
C PRO A 85 34.64 0.47 16.51
N PRO A 86 35.83 0.52 15.88
CA PRO A 86 36.05 1.28 14.65
C PRO A 86 34.99 0.98 13.59
N MET A 87 34.64 2.00 12.79
CA MET A 87 33.75 1.87 11.64
C MET A 87 34.24 0.81 10.66
N ALA A 88 35.55 0.77 10.40
CA ALA A 88 36.15 -0.27 9.60
C ALA A 88 37.47 -0.72 10.21
N ARG A 89 37.71 -2.04 10.22
CA ARG A 89 39.00 -2.64 10.51
C ARG A 89 39.35 -3.58 9.37
N VAL A 90 40.51 -3.40 8.77
CA VAL A 90 40.97 -4.22 7.65
C VAL A 90 42.32 -4.81 8.02
N GLN A 91 42.41 -6.14 8.06
CA GLN A 91 43.65 -6.78 8.49
C GLN A 91 44.76 -6.63 7.46
N ARG A 92 44.45 -6.78 6.17
CA ARG A 92 45.36 -6.45 5.08
C ARG A 92 44.60 -5.78 3.94
N LEU A 93 45.09 -4.62 3.54
CA LEU A 93 44.67 -3.93 2.34
C LEU A 93 45.85 -3.93 1.37
N ALA A 94 45.71 -4.56 0.20
CA ALA A 94 46.71 -4.55 -0.85
C ALA A 94 46.17 -3.86 -2.11
N VAL A 95 46.88 -2.86 -2.60
CA VAL A 95 46.48 -2.05 -3.76
C VAL A 95 47.65 -1.98 -4.75
N GLN A 96 47.36 -2.17 -6.02
CA GLN A 96 48.27 -1.84 -7.11
C GLN A 96 47.72 -0.65 -7.90
N PHE A 97 48.61 0.16 -8.47
CA PHE A 97 48.24 1.33 -9.27
C PHE A 97 48.98 1.30 -10.61
N LYS A 98 48.34 1.64 -11.73
CA LYS A 98 49.09 1.89 -12.97
C LYS A 98 49.66 3.31 -12.97
N LEU A 99 50.98 3.44 -13.07
CA LEU A 99 51.65 4.76 -13.00
C LEU A 99 51.36 5.66 -14.21
N LEU A 100 51.49 5.13 -15.43
CA LEU A 100 51.33 5.93 -16.66
C LEU A 100 49.93 6.58 -16.80
N PRO A 101 48.81 5.86 -16.56
CA PRO A 101 47.47 6.48 -16.55
C PRO A 101 47.29 7.50 -15.41
N LEU A 102 47.91 7.27 -14.25
CA LEU A 102 47.79 8.17 -13.10
C LEU A 102 48.32 9.58 -13.42
N PHE A 103 49.41 9.70 -14.19
CA PHE A 103 49.93 10.99 -14.68
C PHE A 103 48.98 11.72 -15.64
N LYS A 104 48.05 11.01 -16.28
CA LYS A 104 46.98 11.57 -17.12
C LYS A 104 45.68 11.84 -16.34
N GLY A 105 45.67 11.55 -15.03
CA GLY A 105 44.49 11.69 -14.17
C GLY A 105 43.60 10.45 -14.09
N ASP A 106 43.97 9.36 -14.76
CA ASP A 106 43.20 8.11 -14.76
C ASP A 106 43.67 7.17 -13.65
N VAL A 107 42.81 6.93 -12.65
CA VAL A 107 43.11 5.99 -11.56
C VAL A 107 42.64 4.59 -11.95
N ILE A 108 43.61 3.72 -12.29
CA ILE A 108 43.38 2.31 -12.60
C ILE A 108 44.11 1.46 -11.55
N LEU A 109 43.38 0.55 -10.93
CA LEU A 109 43.85 -0.39 -9.92
C LEU A 109 43.92 -1.81 -10.51
N PRO A 110 45.11 -2.30 -10.91
CA PRO A 110 45.25 -3.70 -11.34
C PRO A 110 44.79 -4.70 -10.27
N LEU A 111 45.05 -4.39 -9.00
CA LEU A 111 44.68 -5.22 -7.86
C LEU A 111 44.12 -4.34 -6.73
N LEU A 112 42.99 -4.77 -6.18
CA LEU A 112 42.46 -4.34 -4.90
C LEU A 112 42.05 -5.59 -4.12
N ALA A 113 42.86 -5.98 -3.14
CA ALA A 113 42.59 -7.12 -2.27
C ALA A 113 42.42 -6.65 -0.83
N ILE A 114 41.33 -7.11 -0.21
CA ILE A 114 40.91 -6.74 1.14
C ILE A 114 40.70 -8.02 1.94
N ASP A 115 41.57 -8.28 2.92
CA ASP A 115 41.48 -9.47 3.76
C ASP A 115 40.89 -9.15 5.13
N ARG A 116 39.89 -9.96 5.50
CA ARG A 116 39.12 -9.90 6.74
C ARG A 116 38.66 -8.47 7.09
N PRO A 117 38.02 -7.72 6.15
CA PRO A 117 37.46 -6.43 6.48
C PRO A 117 36.27 -6.60 7.42
N GLN A 118 36.26 -5.91 8.55
CA GLN A 118 35.13 -5.79 9.46
C GLN A 118 34.58 -4.38 9.35
N VAL A 119 33.38 -4.23 8.80
CA VAL A 119 32.73 -2.93 8.57
C VAL A 119 31.45 -2.82 9.41
N ARG A 120 31.30 -1.70 10.12
CA ARG A 120 30.13 -1.37 10.93
C ARG A 120 29.53 -0.07 10.43
N LEU A 121 28.34 -0.18 9.86
CA LEU A 121 27.55 0.94 9.37
C LEU A 121 26.44 1.23 10.39
N ILE A 122 26.37 2.47 10.88
CA ILE A 122 25.38 2.86 11.88
C ILE A 122 24.64 4.09 11.39
N ARG A 123 23.31 4.07 11.44
CA ARG A 123 22.44 5.22 11.26
C ARG A 123 21.48 5.35 12.43
N ASP A 124 21.46 6.53 13.03
CA ASP A 124 20.56 6.84 14.14
C ASP A 124 19.13 7.13 13.66
N ALA A 125 18.19 7.31 14.61
CA ALA A 125 16.80 7.62 14.30
C ALA A 125 16.61 8.99 13.61
N SER A 126 17.56 9.92 13.77
CA SER A 126 17.55 11.23 13.11
C SER A 126 18.03 11.17 11.64
N GLY A 127 18.55 10.03 11.21
CA GLY A 127 19.08 9.82 9.86
C GLY A 127 20.56 10.16 9.70
N GLN A 128 21.28 10.48 10.78
CA GLN A 128 22.74 10.65 10.74
C GLN A 128 23.40 9.28 10.58
N ALA A 129 24.26 9.15 9.57
CA ALA A 129 24.84 7.86 9.20
C ALA A 129 26.37 7.93 9.20
N ASN A 130 27.04 6.93 9.77
CA ASN A 130 28.49 6.96 9.85
C ASN A 130 29.16 6.77 8.48
N TRP A 131 28.44 6.42 7.42
CA TRP A 131 28.97 6.35 6.04
C TRP A 131 28.80 7.64 5.22
N THR A 132 28.35 8.73 5.85
CA THR A 132 28.45 10.07 5.26
C THR A 132 29.79 10.68 5.66
N PHE A 133 30.60 11.06 4.67
CA PHE A 133 31.93 11.63 4.86
C PHE A 133 31.93 13.12 4.51
N GLY A 134 32.62 13.95 5.29
CA GLY A 134 32.79 15.39 5.07
C GLY A 134 31.53 16.24 5.26
N ALA A 135 31.67 17.56 5.06
CA ALA A 135 30.58 18.52 5.22
C ALA A 135 29.45 18.30 4.19
N LYS A 136 28.20 18.22 4.67
CA LYS A 136 26.96 17.96 3.93
C LYS A 136 26.85 18.79 2.63
N LYS A 137 27.30 18.26 1.49
CA LYS A 137 26.87 18.77 0.19
C LYS A 137 25.54 18.11 -0.16
N ALA A 138 24.48 18.92 -0.24
CA ALA A 138 23.10 18.51 -0.54
C ALA A 138 22.94 17.75 -1.89
N ASN A 139 24.00 17.64 -2.70
CA ASN A 139 24.07 16.88 -3.94
C ASN A 139 25.31 15.98 -3.91
N ALA A 140 25.34 14.97 -3.04
CA ALA A 140 26.41 13.96 -3.05
C ALA A 140 26.41 13.25 -4.42
N LYS A 141 27.45 13.51 -5.23
CA LYS A 141 27.63 12.84 -6.53
C LYS A 141 27.65 11.31 -6.29
N PRO A 142 27.08 10.49 -7.19
CA PRO A 142 27.17 9.03 -7.08
C PRO A 142 28.61 8.59 -6.85
N LEU A 143 28.80 7.57 -6.01
CA LEU A 143 30.12 7.00 -5.75
C LEU A 143 30.72 6.52 -7.07
N LYS A 144 31.80 7.17 -7.51
CA LYS A 144 32.60 6.76 -8.66
C LYS A 144 33.81 6.02 -8.12
N LEU A 145 33.81 4.71 -8.26
CA LEU A 145 34.96 3.89 -7.90
C LEU A 145 36.01 3.98 -9.03
N PRO A 146 37.31 3.86 -8.72
CA PRO A 146 38.34 3.73 -9.75
C PRO A 146 38.16 2.42 -10.53
N ALA A 147 38.78 2.32 -11.71
CA ALA A 147 38.71 1.08 -12.50
C ALA A 147 39.53 -0.02 -11.81
N ILE A 148 38.87 -1.09 -11.35
CA ILE A 148 39.52 -2.20 -10.64
C ILE A 148 39.54 -3.43 -11.54
N GLN A 149 40.73 -3.97 -11.83
CA GLN A 149 40.87 -5.13 -12.72
C GLN A 149 40.79 -6.46 -11.96
N HIS A 150 41.25 -6.52 -10.72
CA HIS A 150 41.12 -7.68 -9.84
C HIS A 150 40.63 -7.21 -8.46
N PHE A 151 39.40 -7.61 -8.09
CA PHE A 151 38.78 -7.23 -6.82
C PHE A 151 38.54 -8.43 -5.92
N ILE A 152 39.25 -8.51 -4.81
CA ILE A 152 39.22 -9.65 -3.89
C ILE A 152 38.79 -9.19 -2.50
N ILE A 153 37.78 -9.84 -1.95
CA ILE A 153 37.41 -9.72 -0.54
C ILE A 153 37.47 -11.12 0.06
N ASN A 154 38.39 -11.33 1.00
CA ASN A 154 38.50 -12.57 1.75
C ASN A 154 37.86 -12.40 3.13
N GLU A 155 36.90 -13.26 3.48
CA GLU A 155 36.29 -13.33 4.83
C GLU A 155 35.81 -11.96 5.38
N GLY A 156 35.15 -11.16 4.55
CA GLY A 156 34.60 -9.87 4.99
C GLY A 156 33.42 -10.04 5.93
N GLN A 157 33.30 -9.16 6.91
CA GLN A 157 32.17 -9.07 7.84
C GLN A 157 31.55 -7.68 7.76
N LEU A 158 30.23 -7.63 7.63
CA LEU A 158 29.45 -6.40 7.56
C LEU A 158 28.35 -6.44 8.61
N ARG A 159 28.29 -5.40 9.43
CA ARG A 159 27.16 -5.10 10.31
C ARG A 159 26.56 -3.76 9.93
N VAL A 160 25.25 -3.72 9.67
CA VAL A 160 24.50 -2.49 9.42
C VAL A 160 23.41 -2.37 10.49
N ASP A 161 23.43 -1.27 11.25
CA ASP A 161 22.41 -0.90 12.22
C ASP A 161 21.78 0.43 11.76
N ASP A 162 20.66 0.35 11.06
CA ASP A 162 19.88 1.49 10.57
C ASP A 162 18.59 1.61 11.37
N ARG A 163 18.64 2.42 12.44
CA ARG A 163 17.53 2.63 13.37
C ARG A 163 16.41 3.47 12.78
N GLN A 164 16.70 4.26 11.74
CA GLN A 164 15.70 5.04 11.03
C GLN A 164 14.72 4.11 10.27
N ARG A 165 15.22 2.99 9.76
CA ARG A 165 14.43 2.03 8.97
C ARG A 165 14.12 0.73 9.70
N ASP A 166 14.52 0.61 10.96
CA ASP A 166 14.46 -0.61 11.76
C ASP A 166 15.13 -1.79 11.04
N VAL A 167 16.38 -1.58 10.60
CA VAL A 167 17.16 -2.56 9.84
C VAL A 167 18.43 -2.93 10.61
N LEU A 168 18.54 -4.21 10.96
CA LEU A 168 19.75 -4.83 11.47
C LEU A 168 20.21 -5.92 10.49
N PHE A 169 21.34 -5.68 9.82
CA PHE A 169 22.01 -6.66 8.98
C PHE A 169 23.32 -7.12 9.62
N GLU A 170 23.55 -8.42 9.61
CA GLU A 170 24.82 -9.03 10.03
C GLU A 170 25.17 -10.15 9.07
N GLY A 171 26.34 -10.08 8.43
CA GLY A 171 26.71 -11.10 7.46
C GLY A 171 28.17 -11.07 7.04
N ALA A 172 28.53 -12.10 6.30
CA ALA A 172 29.80 -12.21 5.62
C ALA A 172 29.67 -11.80 4.15
N VAL A 173 30.74 -11.21 3.61
CA VAL A 173 30.86 -10.80 2.21
C VAL A 173 32.20 -11.29 1.66
N SER A 174 32.19 -11.87 0.47
CA SER A 174 33.39 -12.33 -0.23
C SER A 174 33.30 -12.05 -1.72
N SER A 175 34.45 -11.76 -2.35
CA SER A 175 34.53 -11.61 -3.81
C SER A 175 35.78 -12.26 -4.37
N ASN A 176 35.66 -12.83 -5.57
CA ASN A 176 36.78 -13.41 -6.31
C ASN A 176 36.48 -13.48 -7.82
N GLU A 177 37.53 -13.78 -8.59
CA GLU A 177 37.43 -14.23 -9.98
C GLU A 177 37.45 -15.76 -9.99
N GLN A 178 36.47 -16.38 -10.65
CA GLN A 178 36.35 -17.84 -10.77
C GLN A 178 36.55 -18.26 -12.22
N ALA A 179 37.14 -19.44 -12.44
CA ALA A 179 37.12 -20.05 -13.77
C ALA A 179 35.67 -20.32 -14.19
N SER A 180 35.37 -20.03 -15.46
CA SER A 180 34.08 -20.34 -16.09
C SER A 180 34.29 -21.46 -17.11
N GLY A 181 33.26 -22.29 -17.34
CA GLY A 181 33.32 -23.46 -18.22
C GLY A 181 33.57 -23.13 -19.70
N ASP A 182 33.48 -21.85 -20.07
CA ASP A 182 33.77 -21.28 -21.39
C ASP A 182 35.19 -20.68 -21.49
N GLY A 183 36.03 -20.80 -20.47
CA GLY A 183 37.43 -20.35 -20.49
C GLY A 183 37.65 -18.85 -20.26
N HIS A 184 36.60 -18.05 -20.08
CA HIS A 184 36.71 -16.58 -19.99
C HIS A 184 36.73 -16.02 -18.56
N GLY A 185 36.53 -16.86 -17.53
CA GLY A 185 36.46 -16.44 -16.12
C GLY A 185 35.22 -15.58 -15.81
N LYS A 186 34.86 -15.48 -14.52
CA LYS A 186 33.72 -14.66 -14.07
C LYS A 186 34.00 -14.03 -12.70
N PHE A 187 33.55 -12.80 -12.53
CA PHE A 187 33.54 -12.14 -11.22
C PHE A 187 32.38 -12.66 -10.40
N VAL A 188 32.61 -12.97 -9.12
CA VAL A 188 31.57 -13.38 -8.17
C VAL A 188 31.69 -12.57 -6.89
N LEU A 189 30.55 -12.03 -6.44
CA LEU A 189 30.37 -11.39 -5.14
C LEU A 189 29.26 -12.13 -4.39
N GLU A 190 29.58 -12.69 -3.23
CA GLU A 190 28.65 -13.39 -2.37
C GLU A 190 28.45 -12.64 -1.05
N GLY A 191 27.22 -12.63 -0.56
CA GLY A 191 26.85 -12.17 0.77
C GLY A 191 25.93 -13.17 1.44
N LYS A 192 26.22 -13.53 2.69
CA LYS A 192 25.39 -14.45 3.50
C LYS A 192 25.25 -13.88 4.91
N GLY A 193 24.06 -13.91 5.47
CA GLY A 193 23.84 -13.31 6.79
C GLY A 193 22.40 -13.35 7.25
N ARG A 194 22.05 -12.39 8.10
CA ARG A 194 20.71 -12.19 8.65
C ARG A 194 20.31 -10.73 8.49
N LEU A 195 19.10 -10.49 7.98
CA LEU A 195 18.44 -9.19 7.92
C LEU A 195 17.21 -9.24 8.85
N ASN A 196 17.19 -8.42 9.89
CA ASN A 196 16.14 -8.42 10.92
C ASN A 196 15.88 -9.84 11.44
N ARG A 197 16.96 -10.56 11.78
CA ARG A 197 16.95 -11.97 12.23
C ARG A 197 16.47 -13.00 11.19
N SER A 198 16.13 -12.59 9.97
CA SER A 198 15.74 -13.49 8.89
C SER A 198 16.94 -13.83 8.01
N PRO A 199 17.05 -15.06 7.47
CA PRO A 199 18.14 -15.42 6.56
C PRO A 199 18.22 -14.48 5.36
N PHE A 200 19.46 -14.11 5.01
CA PHE A 200 19.79 -13.28 3.86
C PHE A 200 20.87 -13.95 3.02
N THR A 201 20.67 -14.01 1.71
CA THR A 201 21.70 -14.39 0.74
C THR A 201 21.68 -13.43 -0.45
N ALA A 202 22.86 -13.07 -0.94
CA ALA A 202 23.06 -12.31 -2.15
C ALA A 202 24.18 -12.94 -2.96
N MET A 203 23.98 -13.06 -4.26
CA MET A 203 24.98 -13.52 -5.21
C MET A 203 24.90 -12.61 -6.42
N VAL A 204 26.01 -11.96 -6.74
CA VAL A 204 26.17 -11.14 -7.94
C VAL A 204 27.29 -11.74 -8.76
N THR A 205 27.03 -12.07 -10.01
CA THR A 205 28.01 -12.57 -10.97
C THR A 205 28.14 -11.57 -12.11
N GLY A 206 29.35 -11.34 -12.60
CA GLY A 206 29.59 -10.48 -13.75
C GLY A 206 30.65 -11.06 -14.69
N GLY A 207 30.89 -10.36 -15.80
CA GLY A 207 32.03 -10.67 -16.65
C GLY A 207 33.37 -10.54 -15.89
N PRO A 208 34.48 -11.09 -16.42
CA PRO A 208 35.78 -10.91 -15.78
C PRO A 208 36.11 -9.42 -15.66
N LEU A 209 36.66 -8.99 -14.52
CA LEU A 209 37.15 -7.62 -14.35
C LEU A 209 38.50 -7.38 -15.06
N LEU A 210 39.18 -8.47 -15.46
CA LEU A 210 40.41 -8.43 -16.23
C LEU A 210 40.19 -7.63 -17.53
N ASN A 211 41.03 -6.60 -17.75
CA ASN A 211 40.94 -5.68 -18.89
C ASN A 211 39.66 -4.83 -18.98
N ILE A 212 38.95 -4.60 -17.87
CA ILE A 212 37.80 -3.69 -17.85
C ILE A 212 38.20 -2.27 -18.27
N THR A 213 37.39 -1.66 -19.14
CA THR A 213 37.58 -0.28 -19.60
C THR A 213 36.45 0.61 -19.08
N PRO A 214 36.72 1.87 -18.68
CA PRO A 214 35.70 2.74 -18.08
C PRO A 214 34.48 3.08 -18.95
N ASN A 215 34.55 2.83 -20.26
CA ASN A 215 33.53 3.22 -21.23
C ASN A 215 32.71 2.06 -21.79
N ARG A 216 33.01 0.80 -21.42
CA ARG A 216 32.28 -0.38 -21.90
C ARG A 216 31.27 -0.83 -20.83
N PRO A 217 29.98 -1.00 -21.16
CA PRO A 217 29.00 -1.53 -20.20
C PRO A 217 29.45 -2.86 -19.60
N TYR A 218 29.28 -3.00 -18.29
CA TYR A 218 29.68 -4.21 -17.55
C TYR A 218 28.45 -5.06 -17.20
N PRO A 219 28.31 -6.27 -17.76
CA PRO A 219 27.15 -7.12 -17.51
C PRO A 219 27.19 -7.71 -16.09
N PHE A 220 26.01 -7.88 -15.51
CA PHE A 220 25.85 -8.57 -14.24
C PHE A 220 24.54 -9.37 -14.20
N ASP A 221 24.58 -10.46 -13.45
CA ASP A 221 23.42 -11.19 -12.95
C ASP A 221 23.43 -11.11 -11.42
N ALA A 222 22.29 -10.83 -10.81
CA ALA A 222 22.15 -10.74 -9.37
C ALA A 222 20.98 -11.58 -8.89
N ARG A 223 21.17 -12.29 -7.78
CA ARG A 223 20.12 -12.99 -7.05
C ARG A 223 20.22 -12.60 -5.58
N VAL A 224 19.12 -12.10 -5.03
CA VAL A 224 19.01 -11.73 -3.61
C VAL A 224 17.81 -12.43 -3.02
N VAL A 225 17.98 -13.02 -1.84
CA VAL A 225 16.92 -13.60 -1.03
C VAL A 225 17.00 -12.98 0.35
N ALA A 226 15.94 -12.27 0.76
CA ALA A 226 15.83 -11.61 2.04
C ALA A 226 14.48 -11.99 2.67
N ALA A 227 14.51 -12.90 3.63
CA ALA A 227 13.29 -13.51 4.18
C ALA A 227 12.39 -14.10 3.07
N SER A 228 11.17 -13.61 2.93
CA SER A 228 10.22 -14.00 1.87
C SER A 228 10.49 -13.33 0.52
N THR A 229 11.29 -12.26 0.48
CA THR A 229 11.53 -11.49 -0.74
C THR A 229 12.65 -12.12 -1.56
N ARG A 230 12.38 -12.33 -2.85
CA ARG A 230 13.35 -12.80 -3.83
C ARG A 230 13.47 -11.78 -4.94
N VAL A 231 14.70 -11.46 -5.31
CA VAL A 231 15.03 -10.56 -6.41
C VAL A 231 15.98 -11.27 -7.34
N THR A 232 15.66 -11.28 -8.62
CA THR A 232 16.61 -11.64 -9.69
C THR A 232 16.73 -10.46 -10.62
N ALA A 233 17.95 -10.08 -10.97
CA ALA A 233 18.21 -9.02 -11.93
C ALA A 233 19.28 -9.47 -12.92
N LYS A 234 19.06 -9.20 -14.21
CA LYS A 234 20.06 -9.39 -15.27
C LYS A 234 20.22 -8.08 -16.00
N GLY A 235 21.44 -7.59 -16.16
CA GLY A 235 21.61 -6.24 -16.67
C GLY A 235 23.05 -5.84 -16.92
N SER A 236 23.26 -4.54 -17.02
CA SER A 236 24.59 -3.97 -17.12
C SER A 236 24.70 -2.66 -16.36
N VAL A 237 25.86 -2.44 -15.75
CA VAL A 237 26.28 -1.12 -15.29
C VAL A 237 26.79 -0.37 -16.50
N THR A 238 26.12 0.72 -16.85
CA THR A 238 26.37 1.43 -18.13
C THR A 238 27.75 2.07 -18.20
N LYS A 239 28.29 2.47 -17.05
CA LYS A 239 29.69 2.84 -16.86
C LYS A 239 30.23 2.02 -15.70
N PRO A 240 31.20 1.12 -15.92
CA PRO A 240 31.81 0.35 -14.85
C PRO A 240 32.20 1.28 -13.69
N PHE A 241 31.95 0.81 -12.46
CA PHE A 241 32.30 1.55 -11.24
C PHE A 241 31.51 2.85 -10.98
N ASP A 242 30.51 3.20 -11.82
CA ASP A 242 29.43 4.16 -11.52
C ASP A 242 28.13 3.37 -11.22
N LEU A 243 28.01 2.89 -9.99
CA LEU A 243 26.85 2.11 -9.52
C LEU A 243 25.54 2.91 -9.47
N GLY A 244 25.63 4.23 -9.69
CA GLY A 244 24.47 5.10 -9.86
C GLY A 244 23.78 4.95 -11.22
N ARG A 245 24.36 4.17 -12.17
CA ARG A 245 23.85 4.06 -13.54
C ARG A 245 23.84 2.62 -14.06
N PHE A 246 22.68 1.98 -13.99
CA PHE A 246 22.51 0.63 -14.53
C PHE A 246 21.17 0.48 -15.24
N VAL A 247 21.09 -0.54 -16.09
CA VAL A 247 19.85 -1.04 -16.69
C VAL A 247 19.78 -2.53 -16.39
N ALA A 248 18.65 -3.02 -15.91
CA ALA A 248 18.45 -4.43 -15.63
C ALA A 248 17.00 -4.87 -15.85
N ASP A 249 16.82 -6.07 -16.39
CA ASP A 249 15.57 -6.81 -16.31
C ASP A 249 15.51 -7.44 -14.92
N ILE A 250 14.50 -7.06 -14.15
CA ILE A 250 14.36 -7.45 -12.75
C ILE A 250 13.03 -8.17 -12.54
N THR A 251 13.07 -9.22 -11.72
CA THR A 251 11.90 -9.89 -11.18
C THR A 251 11.98 -9.83 -9.67
N VAL A 252 10.90 -9.38 -9.03
CA VAL A 252 10.76 -9.29 -7.57
C VAL A 252 9.53 -10.10 -7.18
N SER A 253 9.69 -11.01 -6.22
CA SER A 253 8.58 -11.73 -5.62
C SER A 253 8.67 -11.74 -4.10
N GLY A 254 7.54 -11.89 -3.44
CA GLY A 254 7.45 -11.90 -1.99
C GLY A 254 6.04 -12.19 -1.51
N THR A 255 5.86 -12.27 -0.19
CA THR A 255 4.55 -12.52 0.41
C THR A 255 3.74 -11.25 0.66
N ASP A 256 4.38 -10.08 0.66
CA ASP A 256 3.77 -8.78 0.99
C ASP A 256 4.70 -7.63 0.53
N LEU A 257 4.17 -6.68 -0.25
CA LEU A 257 4.93 -5.52 -0.73
C LEU A 257 5.41 -4.59 0.40
N ASN A 258 4.70 -4.52 1.53
CA ASN A 258 5.08 -3.71 2.69
C ASN A 258 6.48 -4.08 3.22
N ARG A 259 6.88 -5.35 3.08
CA ARG A 259 8.18 -5.87 3.53
C ARG A 259 9.37 -5.31 2.74
N LEU A 260 9.13 -4.72 1.56
CA LEU A 260 10.17 -4.06 0.78
C LEU A 260 10.69 -2.77 1.44
N TYR A 261 10.02 -2.25 2.47
CA TYR A 261 10.47 -1.07 3.20
C TYR A 261 11.91 -1.22 3.73
N ALA A 262 12.25 -2.37 4.31
CA ALA A 262 13.59 -2.64 4.85
C ALA A 262 14.70 -2.62 3.78
N LEU A 263 14.36 -2.92 2.51
CA LEU A 263 15.31 -2.97 1.41
C LEU A 263 15.38 -1.67 0.60
N THR A 264 14.24 -0.99 0.46
CA THR A 264 14.07 0.12 -0.50
C THR A 264 13.80 1.46 0.18
N GLY A 265 13.33 1.46 1.43
CA GLY A 265 12.83 2.64 2.12
C GLY A 265 11.48 3.17 1.60
N LEU A 266 10.80 2.44 0.68
CA LEU A 266 9.50 2.84 0.13
C LEU A 266 8.36 2.31 0.97
N THR A 267 7.37 3.17 1.25
CA THR A 267 6.21 2.84 2.06
C THR A 267 5.10 2.27 1.19
N LEU A 268 5.25 0.99 0.84
CA LEU A 268 4.30 0.25 0.03
C LEU A 268 3.18 -0.36 0.92
N PRO A 269 1.96 -0.54 0.38
CA PRO A 269 0.84 -1.07 1.16
C PRO A 269 1.00 -2.56 1.43
N ASN A 270 0.21 -3.09 2.38
CA ASN A 270 0.11 -4.52 2.60
C ASN A 270 -0.57 -5.17 1.40
N THR A 271 -0.06 -6.30 0.92
CA THR A 271 -0.66 -7.05 -0.19
C THR A 271 -0.64 -8.55 0.04
N PRO A 272 -1.43 -9.33 -0.73
CA PRO A 272 -1.16 -10.75 -0.92
C PRO A 272 0.20 -11.00 -1.59
N PRO A 273 0.62 -12.28 -1.70
CA PRO A 273 1.85 -12.65 -2.38
C PRO A 273 1.90 -12.05 -3.78
N TYR A 274 3.07 -11.54 -4.15
CA TYR A 274 3.25 -10.83 -5.41
C TYR A 274 4.44 -11.39 -6.17
N GLN A 275 4.38 -11.25 -7.49
CA GLN A 275 5.50 -11.47 -8.39
C GLN A 275 5.38 -10.48 -9.54
N ILE A 276 6.32 -9.55 -9.61
CA ILE A 276 6.37 -8.50 -10.63
C ILE A 276 7.71 -8.53 -11.35
N SER A 277 7.69 -8.21 -12.63
CA SER A 277 8.86 -8.13 -13.49
C SER A 277 8.81 -6.87 -14.35
N GLY A 278 9.96 -6.39 -14.79
CA GLY A 278 10.07 -5.24 -15.67
C GLY A 278 11.51 -4.78 -15.87
N LYS A 279 11.67 -3.70 -16.63
CA LYS A 279 12.98 -3.12 -16.92
C LYS A 279 13.28 -1.96 -15.98
N LEU A 280 14.25 -2.13 -15.11
CA LEU A 280 14.72 -1.11 -14.18
C LEU A 280 15.91 -0.34 -14.76
N THR A 281 15.77 0.97 -14.87
CA THR A 281 16.86 1.90 -15.23
C THR A 281 17.14 2.82 -14.05
N ARG A 282 18.38 2.85 -13.58
CA ARG A 282 18.82 3.80 -12.55
C ARG A 282 19.63 4.92 -13.18
N LYS A 283 19.33 6.16 -12.79
CA LYS A 283 20.10 7.38 -13.11
C LYS A 283 20.26 8.22 -11.85
N GLY A 284 21.32 7.96 -11.09
CA GLY A 284 21.57 8.59 -9.79
C GLY A 284 20.50 8.21 -8.77
N GLY A 285 19.74 9.21 -8.30
CA GLY A 285 18.62 9.04 -7.37
C GLY A 285 17.28 8.66 -8.02
N ARG A 286 17.20 8.62 -9.35
CA ARG A 286 16.00 8.24 -10.10
C ARG A 286 16.06 6.78 -10.53
N PHE A 287 14.96 6.05 -10.30
CA PHE A 287 14.75 4.67 -10.71
C PHE A 287 13.50 4.63 -11.58
N ASP A 288 13.65 4.29 -12.85
CA ASP A 288 12.55 4.12 -13.82
C ASP A 288 12.29 2.62 -13.99
N PHE A 289 11.07 2.17 -13.73
CA PHE A 289 10.65 0.77 -13.87
C PHE A 289 9.59 0.70 -14.96
N ASN A 290 10.03 0.32 -16.16
CA ASN A 290 9.22 0.35 -17.37
C ASN A 290 8.75 -1.05 -17.73
N GLY A 291 7.55 -1.15 -18.32
CA GLY A 291 6.97 -2.43 -18.74
C GLY A 291 6.76 -3.38 -17.57
N LEU A 292 6.31 -2.84 -16.43
CA LEU A 292 5.91 -3.65 -15.30
C LEU A 292 4.84 -4.64 -15.74
N SER A 293 5.02 -5.90 -15.37
CA SER A 293 4.04 -6.96 -15.56
C SER A 293 4.16 -8.01 -14.46
N GLY A 294 3.03 -8.55 -14.02
CA GLY A 294 3.03 -9.58 -12.99
C GLY A 294 1.67 -9.79 -12.35
N LYS A 295 1.71 -10.28 -11.10
CA LYS A 295 0.54 -10.52 -10.26
C LYS A 295 0.74 -10.02 -8.83
N ILE A 296 -0.37 -9.64 -8.21
CA ILE A 296 -0.51 -9.41 -6.78
C ILE A 296 -1.74 -10.20 -6.36
N GLY A 297 -1.55 -11.25 -5.56
CA GLY A 297 -2.57 -12.27 -5.32
C GLY A 297 -2.98 -12.92 -6.64
N ASP A 298 -4.27 -12.93 -6.90
CA ASP A 298 -4.87 -13.51 -8.11
C ASP A 298 -5.12 -12.46 -9.21
N SER A 299 -4.89 -11.19 -8.89
CA SER A 299 -4.97 -10.04 -9.79
C SER A 299 -3.75 -9.86 -10.69
N ASP A 300 -3.96 -9.60 -11.99
CA ASP A 300 -2.86 -9.18 -12.87
C ASP A 300 -2.55 -7.70 -12.69
N ILE A 301 -1.28 -7.31 -12.92
CA ILE A 301 -0.87 -5.90 -12.87
C ILE A 301 0.14 -5.59 -13.96
N SER A 302 0.00 -4.44 -14.59
CA SER A 302 0.95 -3.92 -15.56
C SER A 302 1.05 -2.39 -15.52
N GLY A 303 2.10 -1.83 -16.11
CA GLY A 303 2.25 -0.39 -16.26
C GLY A 303 3.68 0.11 -16.13
N ASP A 304 3.83 1.37 -15.73
CA ASP A 304 5.14 2.00 -15.55
C ASP A 304 5.14 2.78 -14.24
N LEU A 305 6.30 2.82 -13.59
CA LEU A 305 6.52 3.67 -12.41
C LEU A 305 7.93 4.24 -12.38
N PHE A 306 8.10 5.34 -11.66
CA PHE A 306 9.43 5.80 -11.28
C PHE A 306 9.48 6.23 -9.82
N VAL A 307 10.69 6.20 -9.27
CA VAL A 307 10.97 6.57 -7.89
C VAL A 307 12.13 7.56 -7.85
N LEU A 308 11.98 8.62 -7.06
CA LEU A 308 13.04 9.56 -6.68
C LEU A 308 13.42 9.34 -5.23
N THR A 309 14.66 8.95 -4.97
CA THR A 309 15.15 8.59 -3.63
C THR A 309 16.02 9.67 -2.98
N GLN A 310 16.57 10.61 -3.77
CA GLN A 310 17.42 11.71 -3.30
C GLN A 310 16.59 12.95 -2.96
N ARG A 311 15.58 12.76 -2.11
CA ARG A 311 14.71 13.80 -1.57
C ARG A 311 14.54 13.55 -0.08
N GLU A 312 14.12 14.57 0.66
CA GLU A 312 13.78 14.42 2.09
C GLU A 312 12.73 13.33 2.31
N ARG A 313 11.70 13.29 1.46
CA ARG A 313 10.73 12.20 1.30
C ARG A 313 10.89 11.58 -0.09
N PRO A 314 11.05 10.26 -0.23
CA PRO A 314 11.03 9.62 -1.53
C PRO A 314 9.72 9.95 -2.26
N TYR A 315 9.79 10.06 -3.58
CA TYR A 315 8.62 10.30 -4.42
C TYR A 315 8.41 9.14 -5.37
N LEU A 316 7.20 8.56 -5.38
CA LEU A 316 6.80 7.50 -6.30
C LEU A 316 5.71 8.01 -7.24
N GLU A 317 5.88 7.82 -8.54
CA GLU A 317 4.82 8.04 -9.51
C GLU A 317 4.57 6.78 -10.33
N ALA A 318 3.31 6.38 -10.47
CA ALA A 318 2.94 5.14 -11.13
C ALA A 318 1.66 5.28 -11.96
N LYS A 319 1.65 4.64 -13.13
CA LYS A 319 0.46 4.40 -13.94
C LYS A 319 0.31 2.89 -14.08
N LEU A 320 -0.70 2.34 -13.41
CA LEU A 320 -0.90 0.91 -13.23
C LEU A 320 -2.27 0.49 -13.75
N GLN A 321 -2.34 -0.72 -14.29
CA GLN A 321 -3.57 -1.29 -14.82
C GLN A 321 -3.66 -2.79 -14.51
N SER A 322 -4.87 -3.26 -14.23
CA SER A 322 -5.22 -4.68 -14.20
C SER A 322 -6.21 -4.95 -15.31
N ARG A 323 -6.01 -6.03 -16.08
CA ARG A 323 -7.03 -6.50 -17.03
C ARG A 323 -8.15 -7.22 -16.27
N ARG A 324 -7.78 -7.96 -15.24
CA ARG A 324 -8.65 -8.66 -14.29
C ARG A 324 -8.11 -8.44 -12.87
N LEU A 325 -8.85 -7.65 -12.12
CA LEU A 325 -8.66 -7.49 -10.68
C LEU A 325 -9.54 -8.53 -9.95
N ASP A 326 -8.99 -9.25 -8.99
CA ASP A 326 -9.80 -9.91 -7.96
C ASP A 326 -10.05 -8.92 -6.81
N PHE A 327 -11.31 -8.76 -6.42
CA PHE A 327 -11.70 -7.67 -5.53
C PHE A 327 -11.24 -7.90 -4.09
N ASP A 328 -11.14 -9.15 -3.67
CA ASP A 328 -10.71 -9.54 -2.34
C ASP A 328 -9.20 -9.36 -2.09
N ASP A 329 -8.37 -9.40 -3.14
CA ASP A 329 -6.95 -9.01 -3.09
C ASP A 329 -6.76 -7.58 -2.56
N LEU A 330 -7.73 -6.68 -2.81
CA LEU A 330 -7.71 -5.30 -2.31
C LEU A 330 -8.01 -5.21 -0.81
N GLY A 331 -8.56 -6.25 -0.20
CA GLY A 331 -8.95 -6.25 1.22
C GLY A 331 -7.79 -5.88 2.13
N SER A 332 -6.60 -6.43 1.86
CA SER A 332 -5.38 -6.13 2.62
C SER A 332 -4.92 -4.66 2.55
N LEU A 333 -5.23 -3.95 1.45
CA LEU A 333 -4.91 -2.52 1.29
C LEU A 333 -5.72 -1.64 2.24
N VAL A 334 -6.95 -2.06 2.55
CA VAL A 334 -7.90 -1.34 3.40
C VAL A 334 -8.04 -1.95 4.79
N GLY A 335 -7.23 -2.96 5.11
CA GLY A 335 -7.19 -3.60 6.41
C GLY A 335 -8.24 -4.70 6.63
N ALA A 336 -8.99 -5.10 5.60
CA ALA A 336 -9.91 -6.24 5.68
C ALA A 336 -9.13 -7.55 5.85
N ALA A 337 -9.83 -8.62 6.26
CA ALA A 337 -9.25 -9.96 6.31
C ALA A 337 -8.83 -10.39 4.89
N PRO A 338 -7.60 -10.90 4.70
CA PRO A 338 -7.22 -11.52 3.42
C PRO A 338 -8.15 -12.70 3.11
N ALA A 339 -8.52 -12.87 1.84
CA ALA A 339 -9.22 -14.07 1.41
C ALA A 339 -8.28 -15.28 1.45
N THR A 340 -8.76 -16.40 1.99
CA THR A 340 -7.95 -17.62 2.19
C THR A 340 -8.66 -18.90 1.75
N GLY A 341 -9.75 -18.76 1.00
CA GLY A 341 -10.58 -19.86 0.52
C GLY A 341 -9.89 -20.73 -0.53
N ARG A 342 -10.62 -21.74 -1.04
CA ARG A 342 -10.12 -22.61 -2.10
C ARG A 342 -10.03 -21.82 -3.41
N GLY A 343 -8.81 -21.65 -3.91
CA GLY A 343 -8.52 -20.86 -5.11
C GLY A 343 -7.78 -19.56 -4.82
N GLU A 344 -7.67 -19.18 -3.54
CA GLU A 344 -7.05 -17.92 -3.13
C GLU A 344 -5.54 -18.04 -2.91
N THR A 345 -4.80 -17.04 -3.39
CA THR A 345 -3.37 -16.89 -3.14
C THR A 345 -3.11 -16.13 -1.84
N ALA A 346 -2.93 -16.87 -0.73
CA ALA A 346 -2.62 -16.29 0.58
C ALA A 346 -1.36 -16.89 1.23
N SER A 347 -0.55 -16.05 1.87
CA SER A 347 0.59 -16.50 2.67
C SER A 347 0.15 -17.15 3.98
N ALA A 348 1.03 -17.95 4.61
CA ALA A 348 0.74 -18.57 5.91
C ALA A 348 0.40 -17.55 7.00
N GLY A 349 1.09 -16.38 7.00
CA GLY A 349 0.79 -15.30 7.94
C GLY A 349 -0.60 -14.69 7.72
N GLN A 350 -1.00 -14.53 6.46
CA GLN A 350 -2.34 -14.04 6.11
C GLN A 350 -3.45 -15.02 6.49
N LYS A 351 -3.19 -16.34 6.43
CA LYS A 351 -4.15 -17.35 6.92
C LYS A 351 -4.43 -17.21 8.41
N VAL A 352 -3.40 -16.91 9.20
CA VAL A 352 -3.56 -16.64 10.63
C VAL A 352 -4.32 -15.32 10.85
N GLU A 353 -3.93 -14.24 10.14
CA GLU A 353 -4.58 -12.94 10.23
C GLU A 353 -6.07 -13.00 9.85
N ALA A 354 -6.40 -13.74 8.78
CA ALA A 354 -7.78 -13.96 8.35
C ALA A 354 -8.59 -14.64 9.44
N SER A 355 -8.09 -15.74 10.04
CA SER A 355 -8.80 -16.44 11.12
C SER A 355 -9.07 -15.56 12.34
N GLN A 356 -8.12 -14.68 12.70
CA GLN A 356 -8.28 -13.74 13.82
C GLN A 356 -9.32 -12.66 13.52
N ARG A 357 -9.34 -12.15 12.27
CA ARG A 357 -10.28 -11.09 11.86
C ARG A 357 -11.69 -11.63 11.61
N GLU A 358 -11.83 -12.82 11.04
CA GLU A 358 -13.13 -13.50 10.87
C GLU A 358 -13.84 -13.68 12.21
N ALA A 359 -13.10 -13.98 13.28
CA ALA A 359 -13.66 -14.12 14.62
C ALA A 359 -14.34 -12.82 15.14
N THR A 360 -13.94 -11.65 14.65
CA THR A 360 -14.54 -10.37 15.05
C THR A 360 -15.84 -10.05 14.32
N GLN A 361 -16.12 -10.72 13.19
CA GLN A 361 -17.31 -10.51 12.33
C GLN A 361 -17.62 -9.03 12.04
N ARG A 362 -16.58 -8.20 11.83
CA ARG A 362 -16.71 -6.79 11.48
C ARG A 362 -16.74 -6.59 9.98
N LEU A 363 -17.67 -5.77 9.49
CA LEU A 363 -17.72 -5.24 8.13
C LEU A 363 -16.69 -4.11 7.95
N LEU A 364 -16.53 -3.23 8.96
CA LEU A 364 -15.60 -2.11 8.88
C LEU A 364 -14.23 -2.53 9.44
N PRO A 365 -13.16 -2.50 8.63
CA PRO A 365 -11.85 -2.95 9.09
C PRO A 365 -11.27 -2.08 10.21
N ASP A 366 -10.69 -2.72 11.23
CA ASP A 366 -10.08 -2.05 12.39
C ASP A 366 -8.54 -2.06 12.39
N ALA A 367 -7.93 -2.60 11.34
CA ALA A 367 -6.49 -2.57 11.13
C ALA A 367 -5.96 -1.14 11.17
N THR A 368 -4.85 -0.93 11.86
CA THR A 368 -4.32 0.41 12.13
C THR A 368 -3.39 0.89 11.04
N LEU A 369 -3.64 2.10 10.55
CA LEU A 369 -2.78 2.85 9.65
C LEU A 369 -1.50 3.29 10.36
N GLN A 370 -0.36 3.04 9.73
CA GLN A 370 0.96 3.51 10.17
C GLN A 370 1.17 4.95 9.68
N THR A 371 0.67 5.92 10.44
CA THR A 371 0.69 7.36 10.07
C THR A 371 2.10 7.88 9.80
N GLU A 372 3.10 7.40 10.55
CA GLU A 372 4.52 7.70 10.33
C GLU A 372 5.00 7.33 8.93
N ARG A 373 4.59 6.16 8.42
CA ARG A 373 4.94 5.73 7.06
C ARG A 373 4.22 6.55 6.01
N VAL A 374 2.96 6.93 6.25
CA VAL A 374 2.23 7.83 5.33
C VAL A 374 2.93 9.19 5.24
N ARG A 375 3.55 9.69 6.31
CA ARG A 375 4.32 10.94 6.31
C ARG A 375 5.72 10.81 5.69
N ALA A 376 6.25 9.59 5.57
CA ALA A 376 7.63 9.35 5.16
C ALA A 376 7.84 9.37 3.63
N MET A 377 6.79 9.42 2.82
CA MET A 377 6.85 9.36 1.35
C MET A 377 5.81 10.26 0.71
N ASP A 378 6.10 10.76 -0.48
CA ASP A 378 5.13 11.41 -1.37
C ASP A 378 4.83 10.47 -2.57
N ALA A 379 3.61 10.48 -3.10
CA ALA A 379 3.23 9.60 -4.21
C ALA A 379 2.17 10.18 -5.16
N LYS A 380 2.16 9.70 -6.39
CA LYS A 380 1.09 9.91 -7.37
C LYS A 380 0.82 8.61 -8.13
N VAL A 381 -0.34 8.02 -7.93
CA VAL A 381 -0.68 6.72 -8.51
C VAL A 381 -1.98 6.82 -9.28
N GLN A 382 -1.94 6.47 -10.56
CA GLN A 382 -3.13 6.26 -11.37
C GLN A 382 -3.32 4.76 -11.54
N TYR A 383 -4.45 4.23 -11.09
CA TYR A 383 -4.79 2.82 -11.19
C TYR A 383 -6.13 2.62 -11.91
N ARG A 384 -6.17 1.60 -12.77
CA ARG A 384 -7.36 1.21 -13.54
C ARG A 384 -7.53 -0.31 -13.53
N ALA A 385 -8.71 -0.82 -13.19
CA ALA A 385 -9.09 -2.21 -13.42
C ALA A 385 -10.14 -2.28 -14.53
N LEU A 386 -9.82 -2.96 -15.64
CA LEU A 386 -10.68 -3.04 -16.82
C LEU A 386 -11.83 -4.05 -16.67
N ALA A 387 -11.60 -5.09 -15.87
CA ALA A 387 -12.59 -6.04 -15.40
C ALA A 387 -12.31 -6.39 -13.93
N VAL A 388 -13.36 -6.66 -13.17
CA VAL A 388 -13.28 -7.04 -11.77
C VAL A 388 -14.00 -8.36 -11.56
N ASN A 389 -13.33 -9.29 -10.88
CA ASN A 389 -13.94 -10.44 -10.26
C ASN A 389 -14.36 -10.04 -8.84
N ALA A 390 -15.66 -10.05 -8.57
CA ALA A 390 -16.20 -9.75 -7.25
C ALA A 390 -17.44 -10.63 -7.01
N PRO A 391 -17.26 -11.91 -6.63
CA PRO A 391 -18.37 -12.81 -6.39
C PRO A 391 -19.37 -12.19 -5.41
N GLY A 392 -20.65 -12.14 -5.79
CA GLY A 392 -21.72 -11.56 -4.96
C GLY A 392 -21.80 -10.03 -4.95
N PHE A 393 -20.93 -9.32 -5.68
CA PHE A 393 -20.96 -7.86 -5.78
C PHE A 393 -20.92 -7.40 -7.25
N PRO A 394 -21.80 -6.50 -7.70
CA PRO A 394 -21.98 -6.19 -9.12
C PRO A 394 -20.86 -5.31 -9.71
N LEU A 395 -19.64 -5.34 -9.16
CA LEU A 395 -18.53 -4.47 -9.56
C LEU A 395 -17.91 -4.95 -10.89
N LYS A 396 -17.69 -4.01 -11.82
CA LYS A 396 -17.16 -4.28 -13.17
C LYS A 396 -15.83 -3.61 -13.44
N LYS A 397 -15.64 -2.37 -12.98
CA LYS A 397 -14.41 -1.59 -13.22
C LYS A 397 -14.05 -0.76 -12.00
N VAL A 398 -12.75 -0.52 -11.82
CA VAL A 398 -12.21 0.36 -10.78
C VAL A 398 -11.35 1.44 -11.42
N ARG A 399 -11.49 2.66 -10.91
CA ARG A 399 -10.74 3.84 -11.32
C ARG A 399 -10.29 4.60 -10.07
N LEU A 400 -8.99 4.65 -9.83
CA LEU A 400 -8.42 5.32 -8.67
C LEU A 400 -7.29 6.26 -9.10
N ASP A 401 -7.41 7.54 -8.76
CA ASP A 401 -6.32 8.51 -8.87
C ASP A 401 -5.94 8.96 -7.46
N LEU A 402 -4.76 8.53 -7.00
CA LEU A 402 -4.26 8.76 -5.65
C LEU A 402 -3.09 9.75 -5.69
N THR A 403 -3.11 10.70 -4.78
CA THR A 403 -1.97 11.56 -4.46
C THR A 403 -1.66 11.47 -2.97
N LEU A 404 -0.38 11.45 -2.63
CA LEU A 404 0.13 11.54 -1.27
C LEU A 404 1.15 12.67 -1.25
N ASP A 405 0.85 13.73 -0.53
CA ASP A 405 1.76 14.88 -0.36
C ASP A 405 1.84 15.22 1.12
N LYS A 406 3.04 15.13 1.70
CA LYS A 406 3.32 15.55 3.08
C LYS A 406 2.36 14.94 4.10
N GLY A 407 2.04 13.66 3.95
CA GLY A 407 1.14 12.93 4.85
C GLY A 407 -0.35 13.16 4.60
N VAL A 408 -0.73 13.85 3.53
CA VAL A 408 -2.14 13.95 3.10
C VAL A 408 -2.34 13.05 1.90
N LEU A 409 -3.17 12.02 2.06
CA LEU A 409 -3.58 11.10 1.00
C LEU A 409 -4.93 11.54 0.44
N GLU A 410 -5.00 11.81 -0.85
CA GLU A 410 -6.20 12.22 -1.55
C GLU A 410 -6.47 11.30 -2.74
N MET A 411 -7.68 10.74 -2.77
CA MET A 411 -8.18 9.90 -3.86
C MET A 411 -9.27 10.69 -4.58
N ASP A 412 -8.92 11.32 -5.69
CA ASP A 412 -9.82 12.14 -6.51
C ASP A 412 -9.52 11.98 -8.01
N PRO A 413 -10.37 11.27 -8.77
CA PRO A 413 -11.54 10.54 -8.31
C PRO A 413 -11.19 9.16 -7.75
N ILE A 414 -12.00 8.71 -6.80
CA ILE A 414 -12.30 7.28 -6.64
C ILE A 414 -13.59 6.98 -7.42
N ALA A 415 -13.56 5.96 -8.28
CA ALA A 415 -14.69 5.60 -9.12
C ALA A 415 -14.80 4.08 -9.32
N PHE A 416 -16.03 3.60 -9.23
CA PHE A 416 -16.41 2.20 -9.40
C PHE A 416 -17.60 2.13 -10.36
N THR A 417 -17.52 1.27 -11.37
CA THR A 417 -18.62 1.00 -12.29
C THR A 417 -19.23 -0.34 -11.95
N PHE A 418 -20.53 -0.39 -11.74
CA PHE A 418 -21.27 -1.63 -11.47
C PHE A 418 -21.92 -2.18 -12.75
N SER A 419 -22.58 -3.33 -12.65
CA SER A 419 -23.46 -3.86 -13.70
C SER A 419 -24.45 -2.80 -14.17
N HIS A 420 -25.01 -2.05 -13.22
CA HIS A 420 -25.79 -0.86 -13.48
C HIS A 420 -25.34 0.29 -12.59
N GLY A 421 -25.05 1.42 -13.22
CA GLY A 421 -24.70 2.67 -12.54
C GLY A 421 -23.23 2.74 -12.10
N ASP A 422 -22.90 3.88 -11.50
CA ASP A 422 -21.54 4.25 -11.14
C ASP A 422 -21.53 4.87 -9.74
N LEU A 423 -20.49 4.55 -8.97
CA LEU A 423 -20.12 5.23 -7.74
C LEU A 423 -18.89 6.09 -8.03
N SER A 424 -18.93 7.37 -7.71
CA SER A 424 -17.79 8.27 -7.88
C SER A 424 -17.70 9.28 -6.74
N GLY A 425 -16.50 9.75 -6.44
CA GLY A 425 -16.32 10.78 -5.43
C GLY A 425 -14.88 11.00 -5.07
N LYS A 426 -14.69 11.56 -3.88
CA LYS A 426 -13.37 11.87 -3.33
C LYS A 426 -13.24 11.40 -1.89
N VAL A 427 -12.02 10.99 -1.54
CA VAL A 427 -11.64 10.63 -0.18
C VAL A 427 -10.34 11.34 0.15
N ARG A 428 -10.28 11.99 1.31
CA ARG A 428 -9.10 12.69 1.81
C ARG A 428 -8.78 12.18 3.20
N LEU A 429 -7.57 11.72 3.40
CA LEU A 429 -7.02 11.23 4.66
C LEU A 429 -5.83 12.12 5.04
N ASP A 430 -5.98 12.88 6.12
CA ASP A 430 -4.93 13.73 6.68
C ASP A 430 -4.23 13.02 7.84
N ALA A 431 -3.02 12.51 7.59
CA ALA A 431 -2.17 11.81 8.56
C ALA A 431 -1.07 12.70 9.16
N ARG A 432 -1.18 14.04 9.03
CA ARG A 432 -0.29 14.98 9.70
C ARG A 432 -0.45 14.94 11.23
N PRO A 433 -1.69 14.86 11.78
CA PRO A 433 -1.88 14.61 13.22
C PRO A 433 -1.63 13.13 13.58
N ASP A 434 -1.44 12.84 14.87
CA ASP A 434 -1.28 11.46 15.36
C ASP A 434 -2.54 10.61 15.18
N VAL A 435 -3.71 11.23 15.36
CA VAL A 435 -5.00 10.63 15.02
C VAL A 435 -5.45 11.22 13.68
N PRO A 436 -5.41 10.45 12.59
CA PRO A 436 -5.68 10.98 11.26
C PRO A 436 -7.17 11.30 11.11
N ARG A 437 -7.45 12.27 10.23
CA ARG A 437 -8.81 12.67 9.86
C ARG A 437 -9.12 12.18 8.45
N THR A 438 -10.32 11.65 8.25
CA THR A 438 -10.82 11.17 6.97
C THR A 438 -12.09 11.93 6.59
N ASP A 439 -12.08 12.56 5.42
CA ASP A 439 -13.23 13.20 4.80
C ASP A 439 -13.61 12.43 3.52
N LEU A 440 -14.89 12.18 3.33
CA LEU A 440 -15.44 11.38 2.24
C LEU A 440 -16.67 12.06 1.63
N ASP A 441 -16.73 12.15 0.31
CA ASP A 441 -17.94 12.57 -0.44
C ASP A 441 -18.11 11.66 -1.66
N LEU A 442 -18.98 10.65 -1.51
CA LEU A 442 -19.28 9.65 -2.53
C LEU A 442 -20.70 9.81 -3.06
N ARG A 443 -20.88 9.59 -4.35
CA ARG A 443 -22.17 9.65 -5.06
C ARG A 443 -22.38 8.39 -5.88
N LEU A 444 -23.50 7.73 -5.65
CA LEU A 444 -24.01 6.62 -6.45
C LEU A 444 -25.04 7.15 -7.45
N THR A 445 -24.83 6.88 -8.73
CA THR A 445 -25.69 7.32 -9.83
C THR A 445 -26.23 6.14 -10.61
N ASN A 446 -27.55 6.15 -10.86
CA ASN A 446 -28.22 5.23 -11.80
C ASN A 446 -27.96 3.74 -11.52
N ALA A 447 -27.77 3.37 -10.25
CA ALA A 447 -27.59 1.98 -9.87
C ALA A 447 -28.94 1.28 -9.74
N ARG A 448 -28.95 -0.04 -9.54
CA ARG A 448 -30.17 -0.85 -9.43
C ARG A 448 -30.25 -1.52 -8.06
N LEU A 449 -31.37 -1.38 -7.34
CA LEU A 449 -31.55 -1.98 -6.01
C LEU A 449 -31.32 -3.49 -6.02
N GLN A 450 -31.82 -4.18 -7.04
CA GLN A 450 -31.70 -5.62 -7.20
C GLN A 450 -30.25 -6.12 -7.35
N ASP A 451 -29.31 -5.24 -7.72
CA ASP A 451 -27.90 -5.61 -7.85
C ASP A 451 -27.20 -5.68 -6.47
N PHE A 452 -27.77 -5.05 -5.43
CA PHE A 452 -27.21 -5.01 -4.07
C PHE A 452 -28.04 -5.78 -3.04
N ILE A 453 -29.29 -6.13 -3.38
CA ILE A 453 -30.19 -6.92 -2.53
C ILE A 453 -30.42 -8.27 -3.20
N PRO A 454 -29.62 -9.31 -2.87
CA PRO A 454 -29.66 -10.60 -3.55
C PRO A 454 -30.88 -11.47 -3.18
N VAL A 455 -31.90 -10.89 -2.54
CA VAL A 455 -33.08 -11.63 -2.07
C VAL A 455 -34.08 -11.76 -3.21
N GLN A 456 -34.41 -13.01 -3.55
CA GLN A 456 -35.31 -13.37 -4.65
C GLN A 456 -36.45 -14.26 -4.15
N SER A 457 -37.59 -14.18 -4.83
CA SER A 457 -38.75 -15.07 -4.60
C SER A 457 -39.26 -15.58 -5.93
N GLY A 458 -39.40 -16.89 -6.09
CA GLY A 458 -39.82 -17.50 -7.37
C GLY A 458 -38.87 -17.16 -8.55
N GLY A 459 -37.57 -17.03 -8.28
CA GLY A 459 -36.55 -16.73 -9.31
C GLY A 459 -36.51 -15.27 -9.79
N LYS A 460 -37.29 -14.36 -9.19
CA LYS A 460 -37.28 -12.92 -9.49
C LYS A 460 -36.86 -12.09 -8.27
N PRO A 461 -36.22 -10.93 -8.45
CA PRO A 461 -35.95 -9.99 -7.36
C PRO A 461 -37.23 -9.60 -6.62
N ILE A 462 -37.12 -9.38 -5.30
CA ILE A 462 -38.25 -8.91 -4.49
C ILE A 462 -38.58 -7.45 -4.79
N ILE A 463 -37.54 -6.65 -5.02
CA ILE A 463 -37.63 -5.21 -5.29
C ILE A 463 -36.71 -4.86 -6.46
N GLU A 464 -37.22 -4.03 -7.35
CA GLU A 464 -36.48 -3.52 -8.49
C GLU A 464 -36.67 -2.02 -8.62
N GLY A 465 -35.61 -1.31 -8.98
CA GLY A 465 -35.72 0.12 -9.17
C GLY A 465 -34.37 0.79 -9.30
N PRO A 466 -34.28 1.92 -10.01
CA PRO A 466 -33.10 2.76 -9.94
C PRO A 466 -32.89 3.27 -8.51
N VAL A 467 -31.63 3.36 -8.09
CA VAL A 467 -31.21 3.94 -6.83
C VAL A 467 -30.06 4.92 -7.04
N MET A 468 -30.14 6.04 -6.33
CA MET A 468 -29.09 7.03 -6.21
C MET A 468 -28.81 7.23 -4.73
N ALA A 469 -27.55 7.55 -4.40
CA ALA A 469 -27.18 7.84 -3.04
C ALA A 469 -26.06 8.88 -2.98
N ARG A 470 -25.95 9.57 -1.85
CA ARG A 470 -24.78 10.36 -1.50
C ARG A 470 -24.41 10.08 -0.05
N ALA A 471 -23.12 9.90 0.19
CA ALA A 471 -22.54 9.85 1.52
C ALA A 471 -21.53 10.98 1.64
N LYS A 472 -21.73 11.90 2.58
CA LYS A 472 -20.76 12.96 2.89
C LYS A 472 -20.43 12.87 4.38
N LEU A 473 -19.27 12.32 4.69
CA LEU A 473 -18.88 11.98 6.06
C LEU A 473 -17.48 12.52 6.40
N SER A 474 -17.29 12.90 7.65
CA SER A 474 -15.98 13.29 8.21
C SER A 474 -15.79 12.60 9.55
N GLY A 475 -14.65 11.96 9.75
CA GLY A 475 -14.34 11.22 10.98
C GLY A 475 -12.86 11.24 11.31
N VAL A 476 -12.51 10.82 12.53
CA VAL A 476 -11.14 10.74 13.04
C VAL A 476 -10.84 9.33 13.55
N GLY A 477 -9.65 8.82 13.24
CA GLY A 477 -9.22 7.49 13.66
C GLY A 477 -8.24 6.88 12.69
N ASN A 478 -7.25 6.15 13.22
CA ASN A 478 -6.24 5.46 12.43
C ASN A 478 -6.71 4.09 11.91
N SER A 479 -8.02 3.86 11.75
CA SER A 479 -8.59 2.70 11.05
C SER A 479 -9.93 3.09 10.43
N ILE A 480 -10.43 2.31 9.47
CA ILE A 480 -11.75 2.57 8.84
C ILE A 480 -12.85 2.51 9.91
N HIS A 481 -12.82 1.50 10.77
CA HIS A 481 -13.75 1.35 11.89
C HIS A 481 -13.73 2.56 12.83
N ARG A 482 -12.54 3.05 13.22
CA ARG A 482 -12.45 4.20 14.15
C ARG A 482 -12.87 5.52 13.51
N ALA A 483 -12.51 5.75 12.25
CA ALA A 483 -12.98 6.92 11.50
C ALA A 483 -14.50 6.89 11.33
N ALA A 484 -15.10 5.74 11.04
CA ALA A 484 -16.55 5.58 10.97
C ALA A 484 -17.24 5.73 12.34
N SER A 485 -16.63 5.21 13.41
CA SER A 485 -17.13 5.30 14.78
C SER A 485 -17.21 6.73 15.32
N SER A 486 -16.45 7.66 14.75
CA SER A 486 -16.45 9.08 15.12
C SER A 486 -17.07 9.96 14.03
N ALA A 487 -17.64 9.36 12.98
CA ALA A 487 -18.08 10.07 11.80
C ALA A 487 -19.23 11.05 12.10
N ASN A 488 -19.23 12.17 11.40
CA ASN A 488 -20.30 13.15 11.34
C ASN A 488 -20.62 13.45 9.88
N GLY A 489 -21.88 13.74 9.56
CA GLY A 489 -22.29 14.11 8.21
C GLY A 489 -23.67 13.59 7.83
N THR A 490 -23.87 13.28 6.55
CA THR A 490 -25.16 12.81 6.03
C THR A 490 -25.00 11.62 5.10
N PHE A 491 -26.04 10.79 5.07
CA PHE A 491 -26.20 9.71 4.12
C PHE A 491 -27.64 9.70 3.61
N THR A 492 -27.81 9.87 2.30
CA THR A 492 -29.11 10.02 1.66
C THR A 492 -29.20 9.06 0.50
N MET A 493 -30.26 8.26 0.44
CA MET A 493 -30.56 7.29 -0.62
C MET A 493 -31.97 7.51 -1.16
N VAL A 494 -32.09 7.50 -2.48
CA VAL A 494 -33.35 7.75 -3.19
C VAL A 494 -33.55 6.71 -4.27
N SER A 495 -34.73 6.10 -4.28
CA SER A 495 -35.27 5.36 -5.41
C SER A 495 -36.52 6.09 -5.90
N PRO A 496 -36.46 6.84 -7.02
CA PRO A 496 -37.55 7.71 -7.44
C PRO A 496 -38.72 6.97 -8.10
N ARG A 497 -38.58 5.66 -8.32
CA ARG A 497 -39.59 4.74 -8.88
C ARG A 497 -39.07 3.32 -8.77
N GLY A 498 -39.96 2.34 -8.85
CA GLY A 498 -39.59 0.93 -8.89
C GLY A 498 -40.81 0.01 -8.94
N THR A 499 -40.55 -1.26 -8.77
CA THR A 499 -41.56 -2.29 -8.53
C THR A 499 -41.14 -3.12 -7.33
N ILE A 500 -42.14 -3.65 -6.63
CA ILE A 500 -41.94 -4.60 -5.54
C ILE A 500 -42.98 -5.70 -5.69
N ARG A 501 -42.58 -6.92 -5.39
CA ARG A 501 -43.48 -8.06 -5.35
C ARG A 501 -44.64 -7.77 -4.40
N GLN A 502 -45.86 -7.88 -4.90
CA GLN A 502 -47.07 -7.46 -4.20
C GLN A 502 -47.24 -8.19 -2.86
N ALA A 503 -46.87 -9.48 -2.80
CA ALA A 503 -46.87 -10.26 -1.56
C ALA A 503 -46.04 -9.59 -0.45
N PHE A 504 -44.84 -9.08 -0.78
CA PHE A 504 -43.96 -8.40 0.18
C PHE A 504 -44.45 -6.99 0.51
N ALA A 505 -45.03 -6.27 -0.45
CA ALA A 505 -45.68 -5.00 -0.17
C ALA A 505 -46.86 -5.16 0.82
N GLU A 506 -47.70 -6.18 0.62
CA GLU A 506 -48.83 -6.49 1.50
C GLU A 506 -48.38 -6.92 2.90
N LEU A 507 -47.26 -7.67 3.01
CA LEU A 507 -46.64 -8.02 4.30
C LEU A 507 -46.20 -6.78 5.09
N MET A 508 -45.71 -5.73 4.42
CA MET A 508 -45.35 -4.47 5.08
C MET A 508 -46.58 -3.69 5.55
N GLY A 509 -47.71 -3.80 4.86
CA GLY A 509 -48.94 -3.06 5.15
C GLY A 509 -49.95 -3.81 5.97
N VAL A 510 -49.50 -4.49 7.03
CA VAL A 510 -50.35 -5.07 8.09
C VAL A 510 -51.32 -6.19 7.66
N ASN A 511 -51.17 -6.75 6.45
CA ASN A 511 -51.95 -7.88 5.94
C ASN A 511 -51.09 -9.16 5.81
N LEU A 512 -50.71 -9.70 6.98
CA LEU A 512 -49.90 -10.91 7.06
C LEU A 512 -50.55 -12.10 6.35
N SER A 513 -51.87 -12.27 6.47
CA SER A 513 -52.58 -13.42 5.90
C SER A 513 -52.60 -13.41 4.38
N LYS A 514 -52.94 -12.27 3.75
CA LYS A 514 -52.91 -12.16 2.28
C LYS A 514 -51.48 -12.29 1.74
N GLY A 515 -50.51 -11.62 2.37
CA GLY A 515 -49.11 -11.72 1.96
C GLY A 515 -48.56 -13.14 2.04
N VAL A 516 -48.82 -13.85 3.14
CA VAL A 516 -48.44 -15.26 3.32
C VAL A 516 -49.16 -16.16 2.33
N LEU A 517 -50.47 -15.97 2.11
CA LEU A 517 -51.24 -16.74 1.13
C LEU A 517 -50.68 -16.57 -0.29
N MET A 518 -50.34 -15.34 -0.69
CA MET A 518 -49.71 -15.05 -1.98
C MET A 518 -48.33 -15.74 -2.09
N LEU A 519 -47.52 -15.73 -1.03
CA LEU A 519 -46.24 -16.46 -1.01
C LEU A 519 -46.43 -17.98 -1.13
N LEU A 520 -47.40 -18.56 -0.42
CA LEU A 520 -47.74 -19.99 -0.51
C LEU A 520 -48.26 -20.37 -1.90
N ALA A 521 -49.04 -19.48 -2.52
CA ALA A 521 -49.53 -19.61 -3.89
C ALA A 521 -48.44 -19.36 -4.95
N LYS A 522 -47.20 -19.04 -4.54
CA LYS A 522 -46.08 -18.66 -5.42
C LYS A 522 -46.44 -17.51 -6.38
N ASP A 523 -47.30 -16.61 -5.92
CA ASP A 523 -47.77 -15.46 -6.67
C ASP A 523 -46.60 -14.55 -7.09
N THR A 524 -46.56 -14.16 -8.36
CA THR A 524 -45.50 -13.31 -8.94
C THR A 524 -45.92 -11.88 -9.25
N ASP A 525 -47.12 -11.48 -8.81
CA ASP A 525 -47.64 -10.13 -8.99
C ASP A 525 -46.73 -9.07 -8.40
N GLU A 526 -46.71 -7.91 -9.06
CA GLU A 526 -45.93 -6.75 -8.69
C GLU A 526 -46.83 -5.54 -8.47
N THR A 527 -46.39 -4.64 -7.60
CA THR A 527 -47.00 -3.33 -7.40
C THR A 527 -45.94 -2.25 -7.56
N ALA A 528 -46.36 -1.10 -8.08
CA ALA A 528 -45.46 0.02 -8.30
C ALA A 528 -44.96 0.59 -6.96
N VAL A 529 -43.66 0.89 -6.89
CA VAL A 529 -43.05 1.76 -5.89
C VAL A 529 -42.98 3.15 -6.50
N ARG A 530 -43.73 4.10 -5.94
CA ARG A 530 -43.72 5.49 -6.38
C ARG A 530 -42.44 6.20 -5.99
N CYS A 531 -41.98 6.00 -4.77
CA CYS A 531 -40.66 6.43 -4.33
C CYS A 531 -40.24 5.65 -3.08
N ALA A 532 -38.93 5.57 -2.84
CA ALA A 532 -38.36 5.24 -1.55
C ALA A 532 -37.24 6.24 -1.24
N VAL A 533 -37.26 6.81 -0.04
CA VAL A 533 -36.27 7.77 0.44
C VAL A 533 -35.80 7.35 1.83
N ALA A 534 -34.50 7.26 1.99
CA ALA A 534 -33.84 7.00 3.26
C ALA A 534 -32.77 8.07 3.47
N ASP A 535 -33.01 8.96 4.43
CA ASP A 535 -32.15 10.09 4.77
C ASP A 535 -31.73 10.00 6.24
N PHE A 536 -30.44 10.21 6.48
CA PHE A 536 -29.80 10.02 7.77
C PHE A 536 -28.84 11.16 8.09
N THR A 537 -28.96 11.67 9.31
CA THR A 537 -27.91 12.50 9.92
C THR A 537 -26.99 11.61 10.75
N VAL A 538 -25.68 11.70 10.52
CA VAL A 538 -24.66 10.98 11.28
C VAL A 538 -24.02 11.92 12.29
N LYS A 539 -24.03 11.52 13.57
CA LYS A 539 -23.34 12.21 14.66
C LYS A 539 -22.57 11.20 15.50
N ASN A 540 -21.26 11.42 15.68
CA ASN A 540 -20.37 10.55 16.47
C ASN A 540 -20.56 9.05 16.15
N GLY A 541 -20.61 8.72 14.86
CA GLY A 541 -20.77 7.36 14.36
C GLY A 541 -22.17 6.76 14.53
N VAL A 542 -23.17 7.52 14.96
CA VAL A 542 -24.58 7.09 15.01
C VAL A 542 -25.35 7.83 13.92
N ALA A 543 -25.86 7.09 12.93
CA ALA A 543 -26.75 7.61 11.90
C ALA A 543 -28.19 7.45 12.35
N THR A 544 -28.93 8.54 12.45
CA THR A 544 -30.34 8.56 12.85
C THR A 544 -31.20 8.95 11.66
N THR A 545 -32.33 8.26 11.47
CA THR A 545 -33.27 8.53 10.38
C THR A 545 -33.92 9.91 10.53
N ASN A 546 -33.81 10.75 9.50
CA ASN A 546 -34.66 11.93 9.31
C ASN A 546 -35.94 11.55 8.57
N HIS A 547 -35.76 10.88 7.42
CA HIS A 547 -36.83 10.33 6.60
C HIS A 547 -36.51 8.89 6.23
N LEU A 548 -37.42 7.96 6.53
CA LEU A 548 -37.37 6.60 6.02
C LEU A 548 -38.76 6.25 5.51
N VAL A 549 -38.98 6.43 4.21
CA VAL A 549 -40.31 6.37 3.59
C VAL A 549 -40.23 5.51 2.33
N ALA A 550 -41.21 4.62 2.13
CA ALA A 550 -41.44 3.97 0.85
C ALA A 550 -42.93 4.01 0.51
N ASP A 551 -43.28 4.61 -0.61
CA ASP A 551 -44.65 4.68 -1.11
C ASP A 551 -44.86 3.64 -2.20
N THR A 552 -45.76 2.69 -1.96
CA THR A 552 -46.17 1.69 -2.95
C THR A 552 -47.61 1.91 -3.41
N GLY A 553 -48.05 1.15 -4.42
CA GLY A 553 -49.43 1.16 -4.90
C GLY A 553 -50.46 0.71 -3.84
N VAL A 554 -50.04 -0.06 -2.83
CA VAL A 554 -50.94 -0.68 -1.84
C VAL A 554 -50.70 -0.22 -0.40
N VAL A 555 -49.49 0.26 -0.09
CA VAL A 555 -49.03 0.55 1.28
C VAL A 555 -48.12 1.78 1.29
N LEU A 556 -48.29 2.65 2.28
CA LEU A 556 -47.30 3.66 2.65
C LEU A 556 -46.48 3.16 3.83
N VAL A 557 -45.18 3.01 3.64
CA VAL A 557 -44.24 2.54 4.66
C VAL A 557 -43.49 3.74 5.23
N ARG A 558 -43.42 3.81 6.56
CA ARG A 558 -42.60 4.77 7.31
C ARG A 558 -41.74 4.01 8.29
N GLY A 559 -40.50 4.46 8.47
CA GLY A 559 -39.59 3.87 9.45
C GLY A 559 -38.93 4.92 10.32
N LYS A 560 -38.45 4.47 11.47
CA LYS A 560 -37.60 5.23 12.39
C LYS A 560 -36.54 4.29 12.94
N GLY A 561 -35.34 4.81 13.18
CA GLY A 561 -34.29 4.00 13.77
C GLY A 561 -32.92 4.62 13.67
N GLN A 562 -31.91 3.78 13.93
CA GLN A 562 -30.53 4.19 13.92
C GLN A 562 -29.59 3.09 13.43
N ILE A 563 -28.46 3.52 12.90
CA ILE A 563 -27.31 2.71 12.52
C ILE A 563 -26.15 3.17 13.40
N ASN A 564 -25.58 2.26 14.18
CA ASN A 564 -24.42 2.55 15.02
C ASN A 564 -23.17 1.95 14.36
N LEU A 565 -22.31 2.80 13.80
CA LEU A 565 -21.06 2.43 13.11
C LEU A 565 -19.98 1.96 14.07
N LYS A 566 -20.06 2.34 15.36
CA LYS A 566 -19.12 1.87 16.39
C LYS A 566 -19.35 0.41 16.74
N THR A 567 -20.61 0.02 16.89
CA THR A 567 -20.99 -1.38 17.20
C THR A 567 -21.31 -2.20 15.97
N GLU A 568 -21.38 -1.57 14.79
CA GLU A 568 -21.85 -2.16 13.52
C GLU A 568 -23.22 -2.81 13.63
N ARG A 569 -24.16 -2.09 14.26
CA ARG A 569 -25.53 -2.57 14.51
C ARG A 569 -26.55 -1.62 13.95
N LEU A 570 -27.63 -2.17 13.45
CA LEU A 570 -28.83 -1.44 13.06
C LEU A 570 -29.97 -1.76 14.03
N ASP A 571 -30.86 -0.79 14.21
CA ASP A 571 -32.14 -0.95 14.91
C ASP A 571 -33.18 -0.04 14.25
N PHE A 572 -34.08 -0.66 13.50
CA PHE A 572 -35.15 0.00 12.77
C PHE A 572 -36.49 -0.54 13.20
N ARG A 573 -37.44 0.37 13.32
CA ARG A 573 -38.87 0.09 13.36
C ARG A 573 -39.49 0.56 12.06
N ILE A 574 -40.28 -0.29 11.43
CA ILE A 574 -40.99 -0.04 10.18
C ILE A 574 -42.48 -0.24 10.45
N ASP A 575 -43.24 0.79 10.13
CA ASP A 575 -44.69 0.87 10.24
C ASP A 575 -45.28 1.00 8.81
N GLY A 576 -46.30 0.22 8.50
CA GLY A 576 -46.96 0.27 7.19
C GLY A 576 -48.45 0.53 7.32
N ASP A 577 -48.93 1.50 6.54
CA ASP A 577 -50.34 1.87 6.46
C ASP A 577 -50.93 1.47 5.10
N SER A 578 -52.04 0.72 5.11
CA SER A 578 -52.70 0.27 3.89
C SER A 578 -53.47 1.40 3.21
N LYS A 579 -53.39 1.46 1.86
CA LYS A 579 -54.11 2.38 0.99
C LYS A 579 -55.43 1.82 0.46
N LYS A 580 -55.77 0.59 0.84
CA LYS A 580 -56.98 -0.12 0.41
C LYS A 580 -57.81 -0.51 1.64
N PRO A 581 -59.15 -0.55 1.53
CA PRO A 581 -60.00 -1.05 2.60
C PRO A 581 -59.65 -2.51 2.97
N ARG A 582 -59.65 -2.84 4.26
CA ARG A 582 -59.36 -4.19 4.77
C ARG A 582 -60.28 -4.54 5.94
N LEU A 583 -60.73 -5.80 5.97
CA LEU A 583 -61.60 -6.36 7.00
C LEU A 583 -60.84 -6.96 8.20
N LEU A 584 -59.53 -7.22 8.06
CA LEU A 584 -58.65 -7.79 9.08
C LEU A 584 -57.26 -7.13 9.02
N ARG A 585 -57.05 -6.08 9.83
CA ARG A 585 -55.81 -5.31 9.98
C ARG A 585 -55.13 -5.72 11.27
N LEU A 586 -53.89 -6.22 11.22
CA LEU A 586 -53.09 -6.50 12.41
C LEU A 586 -51.94 -5.50 12.52
N PHE A 587 -51.99 -4.60 13.50
CA PHE A 587 -50.91 -3.64 13.74
C PHE A 587 -49.69 -4.34 14.36
N VAL A 588 -48.81 -4.88 13.51
CA VAL A 588 -47.57 -5.52 13.93
C VAL A 588 -46.38 -4.79 13.31
N PRO A 589 -45.71 -3.92 14.08
CA PRO A 589 -44.52 -3.21 13.61
C PRO A 589 -43.42 -4.20 13.25
N ILE A 590 -42.81 -4.01 12.09
CA ILE A 590 -41.65 -4.80 11.67
C ILE A 590 -40.41 -4.16 12.29
N THR A 591 -39.59 -4.95 12.96
CA THR A 591 -38.31 -4.48 13.50
C THR A 591 -37.17 -5.14 12.76
N ILE A 592 -36.17 -4.36 12.33
CA ILE A 592 -34.92 -4.89 11.78
C ILE A 592 -33.82 -4.50 12.74
N SER A 593 -33.23 -5.47 13.45
CA SER A 593 -32.23 -5.22 14.48
C SER A 593 -31.09 -6.23 14.43
N GLY A 594 -29.90 -5.83 14.86
CA GLY A 594 -28.74 -6.74 14.95
C GLY A 594 -27.50 -6.21 14.25
N PRO A 595 -26.44 -7.04 14.15
CA PRO A 595 -25.22 -6.70 13.42
C PRO A 595 -25.49 -6.51 11.92
N PHE A 596 -24.67 -5.70 11.24
CA PHE A 596 -24.81 -5.45 9.78
C PHE A 596 -24.73 -6.71 8.93
N LEU A 597 -23.86 -7.64 9.28
CA LEU A 597 -23.67 -8.89 8.53
C LEU A 597 -24.78 -9.92 8.78
N THR A 598 -25.51 -9.80 9.89
CA THR A 598 -26.55 -10.75 10.30
C THR A 598 -27.77 -10.04 10.90
N PRO A 599 -28.44 -9.14 10.14
CA PRO A 599 -29.61 -8.44 10.64
C PRO A 599 -30.76 -9.42 10.83
N LYS A 600 -31.50 -9.26 11.92
CA LYS A 600 -32.69 -10.07 12.23
C LYS A 600 -33.94 -9.25 11.98
N VAL A 601 -34.87 -9.82 11.21
CA VAL A 601 -36.22 -9.29 11.07
C VAL A 601 -37.09 -9.92 12.15
N GLY A 602 -37.74 -9.07 12.94
CA GLY A 602 -38.63 -9.45 14.02
C GLY A 602 -39.97 -8.73 13.94
N PHE A 603 -40.92 -9.21 14.73
CA PHE A 603 -42.28 -8.68 14.81
C PHE A 603 -42.62 -8.41 16.27
N LYS A 604 -43.09 -7.19 16.60
CA LYS A 604 -43.52 -6.88 17.97
C LYS A 604 -45.02 -7.17 18.12
N ALA A 605 -45.35 -8.35 18.64
CA ALA A 605 -46.73 -8.79 18.86
C ALA A 605 -47.49 -8.00 19.94
N THR A 606 -46.80 -7.22 20.78
CA THR A 606 -47.40 -6.44 21.88
C THR A 606 -48.46 -5.44 21.41
N ALA A 607 -48.30 -4.86 20.22
CA ALA A 607 -49.29 -3.96 19.63
C ALA A 607 -50.58 -4.71 19.18
N ALA A 608 -50.45 -5.97 18.75
CA ALA A 608 -51.60 -6.81 18.43
C ALA A 608 -52.39 -7.20 19.69
N VAL A 609 -51.71 -7.37 20.84
CA VAL A 609 -52.37 -7.62 22.13
C VAL A 609 -53.23 -6.42 22.56
N SER A 610 -52.73 -5.19 22.40
CA SER A 610 -53.54 -3.99 22.70
C SER A 610 -54.75 -3.85 21.78
N GLN A 611 -54.62 -4.18 20.50
CA GLN A 611 -55.72 -4.15 19.54
C GLN A 611 -56.79 -5.20 19.88
N GLY A 612 -56.36 -6.39 20.33
CA GLY A 612 -57.25 -7.43 20.87
C GLY A 612 -57.99 -6.98 22.14
N GLY A 613 -57.31 -6.31 23.07
CA GLY A 613 -57.94 -5.76 24.28
C GLY A 613 -59.05 -4.73 23.98
N VAL A 614 -58.81 -3.81 23.04
CA VAL A 614 -59.83 -2.85 22.57
C VAL A 614 -60.98 -3.57 21.87
N ALA A 615 -60.70 -4.57 21.06
CA ALA A 615 -61.72 -5.38 20.40
C ALA A 615 -62.60 -6.12 21.40
N THR A 616 -62.02 -6.72 22.45
CA THR A 616 -62.77 -7.35 23.53
C THR A 616 -63.63 -6.32 24.27
N ALA A 617 -63.08 -5.15 24.59
CA ALA A 617 -63.83 -4.09 25.25
C ALA A 617 -65.02 -3.60 24.39
N LEU A 618 -64.81 -3.31 23.10
CA LEU A 618 -65.89 -2.91 22.18
C LEU A 618 -66.93 -4.01 21.95
N GLY A 619 -66.46 -5.26 21.86
CA GLY A 619 -67.30 -6.44 21.73
C GLY A 619 -68.25 -6.64 22.91
N VAL A 620 -67.75 -6.36 24.12
CA VAL A 620 -68.51 -6.48 25.38
C VAL A 620 -69.38 -5.25 25.64
N LEU A 621 -68.88 -4.03 25.39
CA LEU A 621 -69.53 -2.78 25.77
C LEU A 621 -70.55 -2.26 24.75
N VAL A 622 -70.38 -2.56 23.45
CA VAL A 622 -71.23 -2.02 22.38
C VAL A 622 -72.06 -3.12 21.74
N ASN A 623 -71.42 -4.04 21.02
CA ASN A 623 -72.01 -5.29 20.51
C ASN A 623 -70.90 -6.20 19.96
N PRO A 624 -71.16 -7.51 19.73
CA PRO A 624 -70.16 -8.44 19.22
C PRO A 624 -69.53 -8.05 17.86
N LEU A 625 -70.27 -7.35 16.99
CA LEU A 625 -69.75 -6.87 15.70
C LEU A 625 -68.78 -5.69 15.88
N ALA A 626 -68.93 -4.89 16.94
CA ALA A 626 -68.04 -3.79 17.28
C ALA A 626 -66.62 -4.27 17.66
N ALA A 627 -66.47 -5.54 18.05
CA ALA A 627 -65.16 -6.17 18.25
C ALA A 627 -64.31 -6.21 16.97
N LEU A 628 -64.94 -6.12 15.79
CA LEU A 628 -64.23 -6.09 14.51
C LEU A 628 -63.71 -4.70 14.15
N LEU A 629 -64.25 -3.63 14.74
CA LEU A 629 -63.90 -2.24 14.38
C LEU A 629 -62.40 -1.95 14.47
N PRO A 630 -61.65 -2.38 15.50
CA PRO A 630 -60.21 -2.15 15.57
C PRO A 630 -59.44 -2.83 14.43
N PHE A 631 -60.00 -3.88 13.83
CA PHE A 631 -59.38 -4.64 12.74
C PHE A 631 -59.84 -4.19 11.35
N ILE A 632 -60.81 -3.29 11.25
CA ILE A 632 -61.27 -2.74 9.97
C ILE A 632 -60.51 -1.44 9.67
N THR A 633 -60.05 -1.28 8.44
CA THR A 633 -59.54 0.01 7.93
C THR A 633 -60.20 0.32 6.61
N THR A 634 -60.54 1.59 6.39
CA THR A 634 -61.10 2.10 5.13
C THR A 634 -60.00 2.40 4.09
N GLY A 635 -58.72 2.25 4.45
CA GLY A 635 -57.59 2.51 3.55
C GLY A 635 -57.15 3.97 3.51
N GLU A 636 -57.11 4.64 4.65
CA GLU A 636 -56.94 6.10 4.77
C GLU A 636 -55.54 6.65 4.40
N ALA A 637 -54.57 5.77 4.13
CA ALA A 637 -53.21 6.18 3.83
C ALA A 637 -53.12 6.92 2.48
N LYS A 638 -52.88 8.24 2.55
CA LYS A 638 -52.63 9.08 1.37
C LYS A 638 -51.25 8.80 0.76
N ASN A 639 -51.03 9.31 -0.44
CA ASN A 639 -49.71 9.24 -1.08
C ASN A 639 -48.71 10.12 -0.33
N ALA A 640 -47.47 9.66 -0.24
CA ALA A 640 -46.38 10.51 0.19
C ALA A 640 -46.15 11.61 -0.85
N ASP A 641 -45.66 12.76 -0.40
CA ASP A 641 -45.13 13.79 -1.28
C ASP A 641 -43.76 13.35 -1.82
N CYS A 642 -43.78 12.38 -2.75
CA CYS A 642 -42.58 11.86 -3.38
C CYS A 642 -41.83 12.96 -4.16
N GLN A 643 -42.51 14.00 -4.64
CA GLN A 643 -41.84 15.10 -5.33
C GLN A 643 -41.05 15.95 -4.35
N GLY A 644 -41.65 16.34 -3.22
CA GLY A 644 -40.99 17.06 -2.13
C GLY A 644 -39.80 16.27 -1.57
N LEU A 645 -40.02 15.01 -1.17
CA LEU A 645 -38.96 14.17 -0.59
C LEU A 645 -37.76 13.97 -1.53
N VAL A 646 -38.01 13.81 -2.84
CA VAL A 646 -36.93 13.69 -3.84
C VAL A 646 -36.27 15.05 -4.09
N ALA A 647 -37.02 16.16 -4.03
CA ALA A 647 -36.47 17.50 -4.16
C ALA A 647 -35.55 17.87 -2.98
N ASP A 648 -35.94 17.52 -1.75
CA ASP A 648 -35.13 17.71 -0.54
C ASP A 648 -33.79 16.95 -0.66
N ALA A 649 -33.85 15.67 -1.03
CA ALA A 649 -32.65 14.86 -1.27
C ALA A 649 -31.75 15.42 -2.40
N ARG A 650 -32.34 16.04 -3.43
CA ARG A 650 -31.57 16.78 -4.45
C ARG A 650 -30.89 18.02 -3.86
N GLY A 651 -31.56 18.74 -2.95
CA GLY A 651 -30.98 19.85 -2.19
C GLY A 651 -29.75 19.43 -1.38
N GLU A 652 -29.75 18.20 -0.87
CA GLU A 652 -28.60 17.57 -0.22
C GLU A 652 -27.52 17.05 -1.19
N GLY A 653 -27.73 17.22 -2.50
CA GLY A 653 -26.80 16.90 -3.57
C GLY A 653 -26.79 15.44 -4.02
N VAL A 654 -27.87 14.68 -3.75
CA VAL A 654 -28.09 13.37 -4.37
C VAL A 654 -28.32 13.55 -5.88
N PRO A 655 -27.65 12.78 -6.76
CA PRO A 655 -27.66 13.02 -8.20
C PRO A 655 -28.90 12.45 -8.92
N VAL A 656 -30.10 12.89 -8.54
CA VAL A 656 -31.37 12.46 -9.14
C VAL A 656 -31.75 13.36 -10.32
N LYS A 657 -31.97 12.79 -11.52
CA LYS A 657 -32.34 13.57 -12.72
C LYS A 657 -33.84 13.95 -12.74
N VAL A 658 -34.17 15.13 -13.30
CA VAL A 658 -35.52 15.73 -13.33
C VAL A 658 -36.57 14.85 -14.02
N GLY A 659 -36.23 14.15 -15.10
CA GLY A 659 -37.14 13.26 -15.82
C GLY A 659 -37.39 11.89 -15.18
N GLN A 660 -36.80 11.59 -14.02
CA GLN A 660 -36.94 10.29 -13.34
C GLN A 660 -38.05 10.25 -12.29
N THR A 661 -38.70 11.39 -12.02
CA THR A 661 -39.87 11.52 -11.15
C THR A 661 -41.13 11.62 -12.02
N THR A 662 -41.77 10.50 -12.36
CA THR A 662 -43.07 10.56 -13.02
C THR A 662 -44.15 10.89 -11.99
N ALA A 663 -44.97 11.91 -12.28
CA ALA A 663 -46.24 12.05 -11.59
C ALA A 663 -47.08 10.80 -11.86
N ALA A 664 -47.58 10.14 -10.81
CA ALA A 664 -48.48 9.01 -10.97
C ALA A 664 -49.71 9.48 -11.77
N PRO A 665 -50.16 8.77 -12.83
CA PRO A 665 -51.41 9.10 -13.48
C PRO A 665 -52.54 8.93 -12.47
N VAL A 666 -53.29 10.00 -12.24
CA VAL A 666 -54.53 9.97 -11.49
C VAL A 666 -55.52 9.15 -12.33
N LYS A 667 -55.67 7.86 -12.02
CA LYS A 667 -56.84 7.11 -12.50
C LYS A 667 -58.06 7.69 -11.78
N LYS A 668 -58.93 8.36 -12.55
CA LYS A 668 -60.31 8.68 -12.15
C LYS A 668 -61.09 7.40 -11.95
#